data_AF-A0A5K3FS65-F1
#
_entry.id   AF-A0A5K3FS65-F1
#
_cell.length_a   1.000
_cell.length_b   1.000
_cell.length_c   1.000
_cell.angle_alpha   90.00
_cell.angle_beta   90.00
_cell.angle_gamma   90.00
#
_symmetry.space_group_name_H-M   'P 1'
#
loop_
_entity.id
_entity.type
_entity.pdbx_description
1 polymer ?
#
loop_
_entity_poly.entity_id
_entity_poly.type
_entity_poly.pdbx_seq_one_letter_code
_entity_poly.pdbx_strand_id
1 'polypeptide(L)'
;SSCTTQNCTFVVLGDKEVDYDCNFRLYLNTKLSNPRYGPRVFGDAIVINCTITEAALEDQLLGIIVRHEQSSLEEKRQMLVHTISENKQILKDLEDTMLMNLTLSTGNLLDNEELIKTTESTKVKATETTEKLALAAKTSAEVEQLSDAYRPVATRGASLFFILNDMCLVNPMYQFALGAYLELFECALRRSMPDTNLNKRLANITATLTEAVYTYGCTGLFERHKLLFSFQICLKLQVDAGNVSQSEVDFFIKGDVSVDGEVSQCPVPWLTNVNWRDIVRLEGLLAAPFNGLSKSILDDQQAWYKWFSDSSPERGRPPFPEAMSSFQGLCLIRCIRVDRVCRAVEGFISETLGERFLTLNEPNLDSIYEQSQASTAILFILSPGSDPTEGLKKLAQNVGLDPSSRLKFLSLGQGQEASALKLLKAASSQGSWVVLQNCHLLVKWMPTLEKEIAAAENLHPDFRLWLTTEPTPDFPVGLLQHSFKVVTEPLRGLKRNVRATFQDISKSTFAECAHAAFPVLAFTLSFFHAVVQERRQYGKLGWNIPYDFSQSDFHASLRVILDQLESSQSSRDIPWGSLRFLIEEIMYGGRVMDAFDRRVLHTYMREYFGDFLFDNSQLFHFFVNEHVDYGIPRDTTREGILGYIDTFPINNSPEVLGLHANAEIDCFVTQAHALWGHLLSLRREGKATVSGEATVESMADVEQVADTLLQALPGAFDTTVVREAFKEKMTPTAVVLLQELEHVNRLTNQMHSSLTELRRALSGEASLSGDLEDVVQCLRNGRLPNSWRLLSPPTRKSLANWFTHFRQRIDQYKLWTTSGEPVVMWLSGLHVPESYLSAVVQATCRRNGWPLDKSAIFTSVTQFTDPSTVEDRNQAGCLLQGLFIEGAAWDCHASCLKLQPPRQLIECLPVLSVHVTEQRRVKRCSTLRTPVYVTTERSTPNSSGVVFEADLAVGDERDASHWILQGVCLLLNDD
;
A
#
# COMPACT_ATOMS: atom_id res chain seq x y z
N SER A 1 63.03 45.50 3.93
CA SER A 1 64.07 44.48 3.65
C SER A 1 63.40 43.27 2.99
N SER A 2 63.92 42.84 1.83
CA SER A 2 63.66 41.58 1.12
C SER A 2 62.21 41.16 0.84
N CYS A 3 61.74 41.50 -0.36
CA CYS A 3 60.65 40.80 -1.06
C CYS A 3 61.30 39.87 -2.11
N THR A 4 61.13 38.56 -1.98
CA THR A 4 60.88 37.54 -3.03
C THR A 4 61.28 36.13 -2.58
N THR A 5 60.29 35.37 -2.13
CA THR A 5 60.21 33.91 -2.29
C THR A 5 58.73 33.57 -2.18
N GLN A 6 58.02 33.58 -3.31
CA GLN A 6 56.69 32.99 -3.37
C GLN A 6 56.88 31.48 -3.20
N ASN A 7 56.59 30.97 -2.00
CA ASN A 7 56.34 29.55 -1.79
C ASN A 7 55.07 29.20 -2.56
N CYS A 8 55.19 28.86 -3.85
CA CYS A 8 54.09 28.21 -4.55
C CYS A 8 53.87 26.86 -3.88
N THR A 9 52.73 26.71 -3.22
CA THR A 9 52.27 25.42 -2.71
C THR A 9 51.76 24.60 -3.89
N PHE A 10 52.17 23.35 -3.99
CA PHE A 10 51.74 22.42 -5.04
C PHE A 10 50.97 21.27 -4.39
N VAL A 11 49.94 20.77 -5.07
CA VAL A 11 49.21 19.56 -4.67
C VAL A 11 49.46 18.48 -5.71
N VAL A 12 49.83 17.29 -5.25
CA VAL A 12 50.01 16.11 -6.10
C VAL A 12 48.64 15.45 -6.31
N LEU A 13 48.13 15.51 -7.54
CA LEU A 13 46.89 14.85 -7.97
C LEU A 13 47.24 13.64 -8.83
N GLY A 14 47.27 12.46 -8.21
CA GLY A 14 47.75 11.23 -8.86
C GLY A 14 49.24 11.36 -9.18
N ASP A 15 49.59 11.40 -10.47
CA ASP A 15 50.98 11.48 -10.94
C ASP A 15 51.39 12.90 -11.38
N LYS A 16 50.51 13.90 -11.20
CA LYS A 16 50.74 15.28 -11.67
C LYS A 16 50.82 16.26 -10.50
N GLU A 17 51.87 17.08 -10.51
CA GLU A 17 51.99 18.25 -9.64
C GLU A 17 51.19 19.41 -10.24
N VAL A 18 50.26 19.96 -9.46
CA VAL A 18 49.39 21.08 -9.84
C VAL A 18 49.59 22.23 -8.86
N ASP A 19 49.75 23.45 -9.37
CA ASP A 19 49.83 24.66 -8.54
C ASP A 19 48.56 24.84 -7.72
N TYR A 20 48.70 25.02 -6.40
CA TYR A 20 47.57 25.23 -5.49
C TYR A 20 47.26 26.72 -5.34
N ASP A 21 46.09 27.14 -5.81
CA ASP A 21 45.54 28.47 -5.56
C ASP A 21 44.99 28.53 -4.12
N CYS A 22 45.47 29.49 -3.32
CA CYS A 22 45.00 29.71 -1.95
C CYS A 22 43.53 30.14 -1.84
N ASN A 23 42.94 30.62 -2.95
CA ASN A 23 41.52 30.94 -3.07
C ASN A 23 40.66 29.72 -3.45
N PHE A 24 41.26 28.57 -3.77
CA PHE A 24 40.51 27.37 -4.08
C PHE A 24 39.68 26.91 -2.86
N ARG A 25 38.42 26.55 -3.12
CA ARG A 25 37.47 26.02 -2.15
C ARG A 25 36.76 24.81 -2.77
N LEU A 26 36.75 23.69 -2.05
CA LEU A 26 36.05 22.48 -2.45
C LEU A 26 34.76 22.35 -1.64
N TYR A 27 33.62 22.29 -2.34
CA TYR A 27 32.32 22.01 -1.74
C TYR A 27 31.83 20.65 -2.24
N LEU A 28 31.52 19.75 -1.31
CA LEU A 28 30.96 18.43 -1.60
C LEU A 28 29.49 18.44 -1.20
N ASN A 29 28.60 18.17 -2.15
CA ASN A 29 27.16 18.12 -1.90
C ASN A 29 26.62 16.69 -2.12
N THR A 30 25.66 16.30 -1.30
CA THR A 30 24.97 15.00 -1.38
C THR A 30 23.46 15.25 -1.43
N LYS A 31 22.78 14.50 -2.30
CA LYS A 31 21.31 14.52 -2.38
C LYS A 31 20.65 13.59 -1.36
N LEU A 32 21.43 12.79 -0.62
CA LEU A 32 20.90 11.86 0.39
C LEU A 32 20.50 12.65 1.64
N SER A 33 19.29 12.41 2.15
CA SER A 33 18.76 13.12 3.32
C SER A 33 19.50 12.80 4.63
N ASN A 34 20.00 11.57 4.79
CA ASN A 34 20.74 11.15 5.99
C ASN A 34 21.88 10.15 5.66
N PRO A 35 22.99 10.62 5.06
CA PRO A 35 24.14 9.78 4.75
C PRO A 35 24.87 9.33 6.03
N ARG A 36 25.26 8.06 6.09
CA ARG A 36 26.09 7.53 7.19
C ARG A 36 27.57 7.72 6.85
N TYR A 37 28.26 8.53 7.63
CA TYR A 37 29.69 8.76 7.49
C TYR A 37 30.46 8.11 8.64
N GLY A 38 31.61 7.49 8.33
CA GLY A 38 32.52 7.02 9.36
C GLY A 38 33.16 8.20 10.12
N PRO A 39 33.67 8.00 11.36
CA PRO A 39 34.25 9.06 12.18
C PRO A 39 35.36 9.86 11.48
N ARG A 40 36.10 9.20 10.58
CA ARG A 40 37.17 9.81 9.79
C ARG A 40 36.70 11.01 8.95
N VAL A 41 35.51 10.94 8.34
CA VAL A 41 34.98 12.02 7.49
C VAL A 41 34.75 13.30 8.31
N PHE A 42 34.29 13.16 9.56
CA PHE A 42 34.08 14.31 10.46
C PHE A 42 35.39 14.92 10.97
N GLY A 43 36.50 14.17 10.92
CA GLY A 43 37.84 14.70 11.18
C GLY A 43 38.44 15.43 9.97
N ASP A 44 38.17 14.92 8.76
CA ASP A 44 38.76 15.43 7.52
C ASP A 44 37.95 16.59 6.89
N ALA A 45 36.65 16.69 7.16
CA ALA A 45 35.75 17.68 6.57
C ALA A 45 34.68 18.20 7.54
N ILE A 46 34.25 19.44 7.34
CA ILE A 46 33.10 20.02 8.05
C ILE A 46 31.82 19.60 7.34
N VAL A 47 30.95 18.89 8.05
CA VAL A 47 29.64 18.48 7.55
C VAL A 47 28.60 19.52 7.94
N ILE A 48 27.92 20.10 6.95
CA ILE A 48 26.84 21.07 7.14
C ILE A 48 25.51 20.38 6.83
N ASN A 49 24.57 20.42 7.76
CA ASN A 49 23.24 19.90 7.52
C ASN A 49 22.35 20.97 6.86
N CYS A 50 21.98 20.73 5.60
CA CYS A 50 21.10 21.60 4.82
C CYS A 50 19.63 21.13 4.79
N THR A 51 19.22 20.19 5.67
CA THR A 51 17.82 19.75 5.73
C THR A 51 16.90 20.88 6.18
N ILE A 52 15.82 21.10 5.44
CA ILE A 52 14.80 22.11 5.76
C ILE A 52 14.03 21.67 7.01
N THR A 53 13.96 22.56 8.00
CA THR A 53 13.16 22.37 9.21
C THR A 53 11.79 23.05 9.08
N GLU A 54 10.80 22.58 9.83
CA GLU A 54 9.44 23.16 9.84
C GLU A 54 9.43 24.66 10.17
N ALA A 55 10.17 25.08 11.21
CA ALA A 55 10.29 26.48 11.58
C ALA A 55 10.92 27.35 10.47
N ALA A 56 11.97 26.85 9.81
CA ALA A 56 12.63 27.58 8.72
C ALA A 56 11.71 27.77 7.50
N LEU A 57 10.93 26.74 7.16
CA LEU A 57 9.95 26.84 6.07
C LEU A 57 8.78 27.75 6.44
N GLU A 58 8.31 27.68 7.69
CA GLU A 58 7.29 28.59 8.21
C GLU A 58 7.73 30.05 8.03
N ASP A 59 8.93 30.42 8.47
CA ASP A 59 9.42 31.79 8.32
C ASP A 59 9.58 32.21 6.86
N GLN A 60 9.98 31.28 5.97
CA GLN A 60 10.04 31.53 4.54
C GLN A 60 8.64 31.79 3.94
N LEU A 61 7.66 30.97 4.29
CA LEU A 61 6.28 31.13 3.84
C LEU A 61 5.66 32.41 4.38
N LEU A 62 5.97 32.77 5.63
CA LEU A 62 5.52 34.02 6.24
C LEU A 62 5.97 35.23 5.41
N GLY A 63 7.24 35.26 5.00
CA GLY A 63 7.76 36.31 4.11
C GLY A 63 7.03 36.38 2.77
N ILE A 64 6.66 35.24 2.19
CA ILE A 64 5.90 35.18 0.93
C ILE A 64 4.48 35.73 1.10
N ILE A 65 3.78 35.34 2.17
CA ILE A 65 2.42 35.83 2.47
C ILE A 65 2.44 37.34 2.70
N VAL A 66 3.36 37.84 3.54
CA VAL A 66 3.46 39.26 3.87
C VAL A 66 3.81 40.06 2.63
N ARG A 67 4.71 39.57 1.77
CA ARG A 67 5.01 40.20 0.48
C ARG A 67 3.79 40.31 -0.42
N HIS A 68 2.95 39.28 -0.47
CA HIS A 68 1.77 39.24 -1.32
C HIS A 68 0.63 40.13 -0.78
N GLU A 69 0.31 40.03 0.50
CA GLU A 69 -0.81 40.77 1.12
C GLU A 69 -0.44 42.23 1.45
N GLN A 70 0.82 42.48 1.85
CA GLN A 70 1.26 43.80 2.31
C GLN A 70 2.72 44.09 1.91
N SER A 71 2.97 44.24 0.61
CA SER A 71 4.31 44.50 0.03
C SER A 71 5.11 45.62 0.73
N SER A 72 4.44 46.72 1.10
CA SER A 72 5.08 47.86 1.79
C SER A 72 5.67 47.51 3.17
N LEU A 73 5.13 46.51 3.86
CA LEU A 73 5.64 46.04 5.15
C LEU A 73 6.92 45.22 4.95
N GLU A 74 6.93 44.36 3.93
CA GLU A 74 8.08 43.54 3.55
C GLU A 74 9.26 44.41 3.04
N GLU A 75 8.98 45.43 2.22
CA GLU A 75 10.01 46.38 1.78
C GLU A 75 10.65 47.12 2.97
N LYS A 76 9.83 47.56 3.94
CA LYS A 76 10.33 48.17 5.18
C LYS A 76 11.19 47.19 5.99
N ARG A 77 10.78 45.92 6.08
CA ARG A 77 11.54 44.86 6.76
C ARG A 77 12.91 44.67 6.11
N GLN A 78 12.97 44.54 4.78
CA GLN A 78 14.23 44.35 4.05
C GLN A 78 15.17 45.56 4.18
N MET A 79 14.62 46.78 4.08
CA MET A 79 15.37 48.01 4.30
C MET A 79 15.95 48.07 5.73
N LEU A 80 15.15 47.74 6.74
CA LEU A 80 15.61 47.71 8.14
C LEU A 80 16.75 46.71 8.36
N VAL A 81 16.67 45.51 7.77
CA VAL A 81 17.73 44.50 7.87
C VAL A 81 19.04 45.02 7.26
N HIS A 82 18.97 45.65 6.09
CA HIS A 82 20.13 46.26 5.44
C HIS A 82 20.74 47.36 6.32
N THR A 83 19.91 48.29 6.82
CA THR A 83 20.36 49.38 7.68
C THR A 83 20.95 48.88 9.00
N ILE A 84 20.41 47.81 9.60
CA ILE A 84 20.98 47.19 10.80
C ILE A 84 22.34 46.57 10.52
N SER A 85 22.48 45.86 9.39
CA SER A 85 23.76 45.25 8.99
C SER A 85 24.83 46.30 8.74
N GLU A 86 24.51 47.35 7.97
CA GLU A 86 25.41 48.48 7.71
C GLU A 86 25.82 49.16 9.02
N ASN A 87 24.87 49.47 9.90
CA ASN A 87 25.19 50.11 11.18
C ASN A 87 26.04 49.24 12.11
N LYS A 88 25.85 47.90 12.10
CA LYS A 88 26.71 46.97 12.83
C LYS A 88 28.12 46.92 12.25
N GLN A 89 28.25 46.96 10.92
CA GLN A 89 29.54 47.00 10.26
C GLN A 89 30.28 48.30 10.57
N ILE A 90 29.59 49.45 10.51
CA ILE A 90 30.14 50.75 10.90
C ILE A 90 30.63 50.73 12.36
N LEU A 91 29.88 50.13 13.28
CA LEU A 91 30.30 49.98 14.67
C LEU A 91 31.59 49.16 14.81
N LYS A 92 31.69 48.05 14.09
CA LYS A 92 32.90 47.22 14.06
C LYS A 92 34.08 47.97 13.45
N ASP A 93 33.87 48.67 12.35
CA ASP A 93 34.91 49.48 11.70
C ASP A 93 35.39 50.60 12.63
N LEU A 94 34.49 51.23 13.40
CA LEU A 94 34.84 52.22 14.42
C LEU A 94 35.65 51.60 15.57
N GLU A 95 35.30 50.40 16.04
CA GLU A 95 36.08 49.63 17.03
C GLU A 95 37.47 49.27 16.51
N ASP A 96 37.56 48.70 15.30
CA ASP A 96 38.82 48.31 14.66
C ASP A 96 39.72 49.54 14.42
N THR A 97 39.13 50.68 14.03
CA THR A 97 39.85 51.96 13.89
C THR A 97 40.37 52.45 15.24
N MET A 98 39.58 52.33 16.31
CA MET A 98 40.01 52.69 17.65
C MET A 98 41.15 51.80 18.16
N LEU A 99 41.04 50.48 17.95
CA LEU A 99 42.09 49.50 18.29
C LEU A 99 43.38 49.73 17.49
N MET A 100 43.26 50.04 16.20
CA MET A 100 44.39 50.35 15.33
C MET A 100 45.10 51.63 15.77
N ASN A 101 44.36 52.68 16.12
CA ASN A 101 44.94 53.92 16.63
C ASN A 101 45.63 53.73 18.00
N LEU A 102 45.08 52.88 18.87
CA LEU A 102 45.69 52.52 20.17
C LEU A 102 46.95 51.64 20.02
N THR A 103 47.05 50.82 18.98
CA THR A 103 48.21 49.96 18.73
C THR A 103 49.34 50.66 17.97
N LEU A 104 49.00 51.64 17.11
CA LEU A 104 49.97 52.46 16.37
C LEU A 104 50.59 53.58 17.23
N SER A 105 49.95 53.96 18.35
CA SER A 105 50.47 55.01 19.23
C SER A 105 51.64 54.51 20.06
N THR A 106 52.84 55.02 19.75
CA THR A 106 54.07 54.78 20.50
C THR A 106 54.47 56.04 21.27
N GLY A 107 54.18 56.08 22.58
CA GLY A 107 54.46 57.25 23.44
C GLY A 107 53.41 57.48 24.53
N ASN A 108 53.51 58.60 25.26
CA ASN A 108 52.59 58.97 26.32
C ASN A 108 51.20 59.30 25.75
N LEU A 109 50.19 58.47 26.07
CA LEU A 109 48.84 58.52 25.50
C LEU A 109 48.10 59.86 25.73
N LEU A 110 48.48 60.62 26.75
CA LEU A 110 47.85 61.89 27.12
C LEU A 110 48.29 63.07 26.25
N ASP A 111 49.41 62.96 25.53
CA ASP A 111 50.00 64.06 24.75
C ASP A 111 49.60 64.02 23.26
N ASN A 112 48.89 62.97 22.83
CA ASN A 112 48.53 62.76 21.43
C ASN A 112 47.15 63.39 21.12
N GLU A 113 47.13 64.70 20.84
CA GLU A 113 45.90 65.46 20.52
C GLU A 113 45.10 64.87 19.35
N GLU A 114 45.76 64.30 18.33
CA GLU A 114 45.08 63.66 17.20
C GLU A 114 44.33 62.40 17.63
N LEU A 115 44.93 61.62 18.55
CA LEU A 115 44.28 60.45 19.13
C LEU A 115 43.06 60.86 19.95
N ILE A 116 43.16 61.92 20.76
CA ILE A 116 42.04 62.40 21.60
C ILE A 116 40.89 62.88 20.71
N LYS A 117 41.15 63.68 19.67
CA LYS A 117 40.12 64.17 18.74
C LYS A 117 39.47 63.06 17.92
N THR A 118 40.25 62.09 17.45
CA THR A 118 39.70 60.92 16.71
C THR A 118 38.92 60.00 17.63
N THR A 119 39.32 59.84 18.89
CA THR A 119 38.59 59.05 19.90
C THR A 119 37.27 59.72 20.30
N GLU A 120 37.24 61.05 20.42
CA GLU A 120 36.02 61.80 20.70
C GLU A 120 35.04 61.75 19.51
N SER A 121 35.54 61.90 18.28
CA SER A 121 34.75 61.78 17.05
C SER A 121 34.19 60.37 16.83
N THR A 122 34.99 59.32 17.07
CA THR A 122 34.54 57.91 17.00
C THR A 122 33.52 57.60 18.09
N LYS A 123 33.70 58.13 19.31
CA LYS A 123 32.72 58.01 20.40
C LYS A 123 31.37 58.63 20.05
N VAL A 124 31.35 59.85 19.50
CA VAL A 124 30.11 60.52 19.08
C VAL A 124 29.39 59.73 17.97
N LYS A 125 30.13 59.27 16.96
CA LYS A 125 29.57 58.45 15.88
C LYS A 125 29.07 57.09 16.39
N ALA A 126 29.75 56.47 17.34
CA ALA A 126 29.34 55.23 17.98
C ALA A 126 28.06 55.42 18.81
N THR A 127 27.92 56.53 19.55
CA THR A 127 26.67 56.85 20.26
C THR A 127 25.51 57.08 19.30
N GLU A 128 25.73 57.75 18.17
CA GLU A 128 24.68 57.97 17.16
C GLU A 128 24.25 56.65 16.46
N THR A 129 25.21 55.77 16.12
CA THR A 129 24.90 54.47 15.52
C THR A 129 24.21 53.52 16.49
N THR A 130 24.56 53.56 17.78
CA THR A 130 23.88 52.77 18.82
C THR A 130 22.44 53.24 19.04
N GLU A 131 22.17 54.55 19.03
CA GLU A 131 20.80 55.09 19.07
C GLU A 131 19.98 54.70 17.83
N LYS A 132 20.58 54.79 16.63
CA LYS A 132 19.93 54.33 15.38
C LYS A 132 19.62 52.83 15.40
N LEU A 133 20.53 52.01 15.95
CA LEU A 133 20.30 50.57 16.13
C LEU A 133 19.17 50.29 17.13
N ALA A 134 19.08 51.07 18.22
CA ALA A 134 17.99 50.94 19.19
C ALA A 134 16.62 51.30 18.58
N LEU A 135 16.55 52.38 17.79
CA LEU A 135 15.35 52.75 17.03
C LEU A 135 14.99 51.69 15.99
N ALA A 136 15.97 51.23 15.21
CA ALA A 136 15.74 50.18 14.20
C ALA A 136 15.28 48.86 14.85
N ALA A 137 15.79 48.51 16.03
CA ALA A 137 15.34 47.34 16.78
C ALA A 137 13.88 47.47 17.23
N LYS A 138 13.47 48.66 17.71
CA LYS A 138 12.06 48.92 18.08
C LYS A 138 11.13 48.82 16.87
N THR A 139 11.49 49.45 15.75
CA THR A 139 10.71 49.37 14.51
C THR A 139 10.67 47.94 13.96
N SER A 140 11.76 47.19 14.08
CA SER A 140 11.82 45.77 13.69
C SER A 140 10.82 44.94 14.51
N ALA A 141 10.74 45.18 15.83
CA ALA A 141 9.78 44.48 16.69
C ALA A 141 8.32 44.81 16.33
N GLU A 142 8.02 46.07 15.98
CA GLU A 142 6.67 46.46 15.52
C GLU A 142 6.31 45.80 14.17
N VAL A 143 7.26 45.72 13.23
CA VAL A 143 7.08 45.03 11.93
C VAL A 143 6.91 43.53 12.10
N GLU A 144 7.66 42.94 13.04
CA GLU A 144 7.56 41.51 13.36
C GLU A 144 6.20 41.18 13.96
N GLN A 145 5.71 42.01 14.90
CA GLN A 145 4.38 41.85 15.48
C GLN A 145 3.25 41.93 14.43
N LEU A 146 3.36 42.82 13.45
CA LEU A 146 2.40 42.90 12.34
C LEU A 146 2.49 41.70 11.40
N SER A 147 3.71 41.21 11.16
CA SER A 147 3.94 40.01 10.33
C SER A 147 3.38 38.76 11.01
N ASP A 148 3.55 38.63 12.33
CA ASP A 148 3.10 37.47 13.11
C ASP A 148 1.59 37.23 13.05
N ALA A 149 0.78 38.24 12.70
CA ALA A 149 -0.64 38.05 12.46
C ALA A 149 -0.94 37.07 11.32
N TYR A 150 -0.01 36.91 10.36
CA TYR A 150 -0.11 35.97 9.24
C TYR A 150 0.53 34.60 9.53
N ARG A 151 1.24 34.45 10.66
CA ARG A 151 1.96 33.23 11.05
C ARG A 151 1.09 31.96 11.04
N PRO A 152 -0.19 31.96 11.47
CA PRO A 152 -1.01 30.74 11.46
C PRO A 152 -1.13 30.08 10.07
N VAL A 153 -1.19 30.89 9.00
CA VAL A 153 -1.24 30.38 7.62
C VAL A 153 0.13 29.83 7.20
N ALA A 154 1.22 30.46 7.63
CA ALA A 154 2.57 30.00 7.37
C ALA A 154 2.87 28.66 8.08
N THR A 155 2.51 28.53 9.36
CA THR A 155 2.61 27.28 10.12
C THR A 155 1.80 26.18 9.44
N ARG A 156 0.56 26.49 9.06
CA ARG A 156 -0.31 25.56 8.32
C ARG A 156 0.30 25.12 6.99
N GLY A 157 0.88 26.05 6.22
CA GLY A 157 1.57 25.75 4.98
C GLY A 157 2.78 24.85 5.19
N ALA A 158 3.61 25.16 6.19
CA ALA A 158 4.77 24.35 6.53
C ALA A 158 4.36 22.91 6.87
N SER A 159 3.38 22.72 7.76
CA SER A 159 2.90 21.38 8.12
C SER A 159 2.34 20.62 6.91
N LEU A 160 1.57 21.28 6.02
CA LEU A 160 1.07 20.68 4.79
C LEU A 160 2.19 20.22 3.85
N PHE A 161 3.27 20.99 3.71
CA PHE A 161 4.43 20.58 2.92
C PHE A 161 5.12 19.36 3.52
N PHE A 162 5.31 19.31 4.84
CA PHE A 162 5.95 18.16 5.48
C PHE A 162 5.11 16.88 5.37
N ILE A 163 3.78 16.98 5.50
CA ILE A 163 2.87 15.85 5.26
C ILE A 163 3.01 15.35 3.82
N LEU A 164 3.03 16.26 2.84
CA LEU A 164 3.22 15.92 1.43
C LEU A 164 4.59 15.28 1.16
N ASN A 165 5.66 15.83 1.75
CA ASN A 165 7.01 15.35 1.59
C ASN A 165 7.23 13.99 2.28
N ASP A 166 6.61 13.74 3.42
CA ASP A 166 6.73 12.48 4.16
C ASP A 166 6.09 11.31 3.42
N MET A 167 5.18 11.55 2.46
CA MET A 167 4.64 10.50 1.59
C MET A 167 5.73 9.73 0.83
N CYS A 168 6.92 10.30 0.63
CA CYS A 168 8.05 9.56 0.04
C CYS A 168 8.50 8.33 0.84
N LEU A 169 8.21 8.29 2.15
CA LEU A 169 8.49 7.15 3.03
C LEU A 169 7.52 5.98 2.76
N VAL A 170 6.31 6.29 2.26
CA VAL A 170 5.30 5.29 1.89
C VAL A 170 5.61 4.69 0.53
N ASN A 171 5.98 5.53 -0.44
CA ASN A 171 6.43 5.08 -1.75
C ASN A 171 7.55 6.00 -2.27
N PRO A 172 8.70 5.44 -2.71
CA PRO A 172 9.82 6.24 -3.21
C PRO A 172 9.48 7.15 -4.40
N MET A 173 8.40 6.87 -5.14
CA MET A 173 7.93 7.69 -6.25
C MET A 173 7.25 9.00 -5.81
N TYR A 174 6.86 9.13 -4.54
CA TYR A 174 6.14 10.29 -3.99
C TYR A 174 7.10 11.40 -3.54
N GLN A 175 7.96 11.86 -4.44
CA GLN A 175 8.94 12.90 -4.17
C GLN A 175 8.43 14.24 -4.69
N PHE A 176 8.26 15.24 -3.84
CA PHE A 176 7.78 16.56 -4.23
C PHE A 176 8.89 17.62 -4.04
N ALA A 177 9.04 18.52 -5.01
CA ALA A 177 9.99 19.63 -4.88
C ALA A 177 9.41 20.77 -4.04
N LEU A 178 10.25 21.38 -3.21
CA LEU A 178 9.89 22.62 -2.52
C LEU A 178 9.52 23.74 -3.50
N GLY A 179 10.26 23.89 -4.60
CA GLY A 179 9.97 24.92 -5.61
C GLY A 179 8.54 24.83 -6.16
N ALA A 180 8.11 23.62 -6.55
CA ALA A 180 6.74 23.39 -7.02
C ALA A 180 5.69 23.66 -5.93
N TYR A 181 6.00 23.34 -4.67
CA TYR A 181 5.13 23.66 -3.54
C TYR A 181 4.99 25.18 -3.31
N LEU A 182 6.08 25.95 -3.43
CA LEU A 182 6.05 27.41 -3.28
C LEU A 182 5.22 28.06 -4.39
N GLU A 183 5.31 27.59 -5.63
CA GLU A 183 4.46 28.04 -6.73
C GLU A 183 2.97 27.73 -6.48
N LEU A 184 2.67 26.52 -5.99
CA LEU A 184 1.31 26.14 -5.60
C LEU A 184 0.78 27.03 -4.47
N PHE A 185 1.63 27.34 -3.48
CA PHE A 185 1.30 28.20 -2.35
C PHE A 185 0.96 29.63 -2.82
N GLU A 186 1.76 30.21 -3.71
CA GLU A 186 1.45 31.52 -4.32
C GLU A 186 0.16 31.48 -5.15
N CYS A 187 -0.06 30.40 -5.91
CA CYS A 187 -1.29 30.23 -6.69
C CYS A 187 -2.52 30.18 -5.77
N ALA A 188 -2.44 29.50 -4.63
CA ALA A 188 -3.50 29.46 -3.63
C ALA A 188 -3.78 30.84 -3.03
N LEU A 189 -2.74 31.64 -2.73
CA LEU A 189 -2.89 33.03 -2.27
C LEU A 189 -3.65 33.89 -3.29
N ARG A 190 -3.33 33.78 -4.57
CA ARG A 190 -4.00 34.54 -5.66
C ARG A 190 -5.45 34.10 -5.89
N ARG A 191 -5.74 32.79 -5.80
CA ARG A 191 -7.08 32.24 -6.05
C ARG A 191 -8.04 32.38 -4.87
N SER A 192 -7.52 32.48 -3.65
CA SER A 192 -8.33 32.61 -2.45
C SER A 192 -9.17 33.89 -2.44
N MET A 193 -10.40 33.82 -1.93
CA MET A 193 -11.32 34.96 -1.91
C MET A 193 -10.80 36.10 -1.01
N PRO A 194 -10.67 37.34 -1.51
CA PRO A 194 -10.23 38.48 -0.72
C PRO A 194 -11.31 38.90 0.29
N ASP A 195 -10.89 39.34 1.48
CA ASP A 195 -11.77 39.84 2.55
C ASP A 195 -11.05 40.96 3.30
N THR A 196 -11.80 41.96 3.79
CA THR A 196 -11.27 43.10 4.55
C THR A 196 -10.97 42.73 6.00
N ASN A 197 -11.64 41.72 6.54
CA ASN A 197 -11.35 41.19 7.87
C ASN A 197 -10.20 40.18 7.79
N LEU A 198 -9.10 40.49 8.47
CA LEU A 198 -7.90 39.65 8.47
C LEU A 198 -8.20 38.19 8.85
N ASN A 199 -8.98 37.95 9.90
CA ASN A 199 -9.27 36.58 10.34
C ASN A 199 -10.07 35.78 9.29
N LYS A 200 -11.02 36.43 8.60
CA LYS A 200 -11.77 35.79 7.50
C LYS A 200 -10.88 35.56 6.28
N ARG A 201 -10.02 36.52 5.95
CA ARG A 201 -9.03 36.39 4.87
C ARG A 201 -8.10 35.22 5.11
N LEU A 202 -7.54 35.09 6.33
CA LEU A 202 -6.68 33.98 6.73
C LEU A 202 -7.41 32.63 6.66
N ALA A 203 -8.68 32.57 7.07
CA ALA A 203 -9.50 31.36 6.96
C ALA A 203 -9.73 30.95 5.49
N ASN A 204 -10.04 31.92 4.61
CA ASN A 204 -10.20 31.67 3.17
C ASN A 204 -8.91 31.15 2.54
N ILE A 205 -7.76 31.78 2.83
CA ILE A 205 -6.45 31.34 2.34
C ILE A 205 -6.16 29.91 2.83
N THR A 206 -6.38 29.64 4.12
CA THR A 206 -6.15 28.32 4.72
C THR A 206 -6.98 27.23 4.06
N ALA A 207 -8.26 27.50 3.81
CA ALA A 207 -9.16 26.56 3.14
C ALA A 207 -8.72 26.28 1.69
N THR A 208 -8.48 27.34 0.90
CA THR A 208 -8.02 27.21 -0.50
C THR A 208 -6.68 26.50 -0.59
N LEU A 209 -5.73 26.81 0.31
CA LEU A 209 -4.42 26.15 0.35
C LEU A 209 -4.55 24.66 0.68
N THR A 210 -5.35 24.31 1.70
CA THR A 210 -5.54 22.90 2.09
C THR A 210 -6.14 22.09 0.94
N GLU A 211 -7.13 22.64 0.23
CA GLU A 211 -7.75 22.00 -0.94
C GLU A 211 -6.79 21.89 -2.13
N ALA A 212 -5.99 22.93 -2.40
CA ALA A 212 -5.00 22.93 -3.47
C ALA A 212 -3.88 21.90 -3.23
N VAL A 213 -3.35 21.82 -2.00
CA VAL A 213 -2.33 20.82 -1.62
C VAL A 213 -2.90 19.41 -1.66
N TYR A 214 -4.13 19.23 -1.18
CA TYR A 214 -4.81 17.93 -1.27
C TYR A 214 -4.94 17.46 -2.71
N THR A 215 -5.44 18.33 -3.60
CA THR A 215 -5.61 18.01 -5.03
C THR A 215 -4.27 17.71 -5.68
N TYR A 216 -3.25 18.55 -5.47
CA TYR A 216 -1.90 18.36 -6.02
C TYR A 216 -1.21 17.08 -5.52
N GLY A 217 -1.40 16.73 -4.25
CA GLY A 217 -0.94 15.46 -3.71
C GLY A 217 -1.64 14.29 -4.40
N CYS A 218 -2.97 14.30 -4.43
CA CYS A 218 -3.74 13.19 -4.96
C CYS A 218 -3.61 12.96 -6.47
N THR A 219 -3.20 13.96 -7.27
CA THR A 219 -2.83 13.73 -8.68
C THR A 219 -1.58 12.85 -8.81
N GLY A 220 -0.67 12.91 -7.84
CA GLY A 220 0.59 12.15 -7.83
C GLY A 220 0.58 10.90 -6.94
N LEU A 221 -0.54 10.57 -6.29
CA LEU A 221 -0.67 9.43 -5.37
C LEU A 221 -1.56 8.32 -5.96
N PHE A 222 -1.24 7.07 -5.62
CA PHE A 222 -2.10 5.92 -5.92
C PHE A 222 -3.34 5.96 -5.02
N GLU A 223 -4.48 5.47 -5.52
CA GLU A 223 -5.78 5.47 -4.86
C GLU A 223 -5.69 4.86 -3.46
N ARG A 224 -4.94 3.75 -3.32
CA ARG A 224 -4.71 3.07 -2.03
C ARG A 224 -4.08 3.95 -0.94
N HIS A 225 -3.40 5.04 -1.29
CA HIS A 225 -2.73 5.94 -0.34
C HIS A 225 -3.44 7.30 -0.20
N LYS A 226 -4.49 7.58 -0.98
CA LYS A 226 -5.22 8.85 -0.89
C LYS A 226 -5.94 9.00 0.45
N LEU A 227 -6.58 7.93 0.94
CA LEU A 227 -7.20 7.92 2.27
C LEU A 227 -6.17 8.19 3.39
N LEU A 228 -5.00 7.56 3.30
CA LEU A 228 -3.88 7.79 4.22
C LEU A 228 -3.45 9.27 4.23
N PHE A 229 -3.33 9.88 3.04
CA PHE A 229 -2.94 11.28 2.90
C PHE A 229 -4.00 12.23 3.48
N SER A 230 -5.29 12.03 3.14
CA SER A 230 -6.41 12.79 3.72
C SER A 230 -6.44 12.65 5.24
N PHE A 231 -6.25 11.43 5.75
CA PHE A 231 -6.22 11.17 7.18
C PHE A 231 -5.03 11.83 7.87
N GLN A 232 -3.84 11.82 7.26
CA GLN A 232 -2.65 12.51 7.79
C GLN A 232 -2.85 14.01 7.88
N ILE A 233 -3.41 14.64 6.84
CA ILE A 233 -3.82 16.05 6.88
C ILE A 233 -4.78 16.25 8.05
N CYS A 234 -5.89 15.52 8.09
CA CYS A 234 -6.88 15.66 9.15
C CYS A 234 -6.27 15.50 10.56
N LEU A 235 -5.51 14.44 10.77
CA LEU A 235 -4.92 14.06 12.05
C LEU A 235 -3.95 15.12 12.55
N LYS A 236 -3.01 15.56 11.70
CA LYS A 236 -2.01 16.57 12.06
C LYS A 236 -2.68 17.86 12.51
N LEU A 237 -3.74 18.27 11.82
CA LEU A 237 -4.48 19.50 12.15
C LEU A 237 -5.27 19.40 13.45
N GLN A 238 -5.84 18.23 13.76
CA GLN A 238 -6.53 18.01 15.02
C GLN A 238 -5.56 17.91 16.21
N VAL A 239 -4.37 17.37 15.99
CA VAL A 239 -3.28 17.37 16.98
C VAL A 239 -2.76 18.78 17.22
N ASP A 240 -2.49 19.55 16.16
CA ASP A 240 -2.02 20.93 16.29
C ASP A 240 -3.07 21.86 16.93
N ALA A 241 -4.37 21.56 16.75
CA ALA A 241 -5.47 22.24 17.44
C ALA A 241 -5.68 21.78 18.91
N GLY A 242 -5.01 20.71 19.35
CA GLY A 242 -5.15 20.14 20.69
C GLY A 242 -6.43 19.32 20.92
N ASN A 243 -7.18 19.01 19.87
CA ASN A 243 -8.41 18.20 19.94
C ASN A 243 -8.11 16.69 20.05
N VAL A 244 -6.92 16.27 19.62
CA VAL A 244 -6.46 14.89 19.67
C VAL A 244 -5.08 14.87 20.33
N SER A 245 -4.92 14.02 21.35
CA SER A 245 -3.64 13.86 22.05
C SER A 245 -2.70 12.90 21.32
N GLN A 246 -1.39 13.11 21.44
CA GLN A 246 -0.40 12.21 20.84
C GLN A 246 -0.54 10.76 21.36
N SER A 247 -0.93 10.57 22.62
CA SER A 247 -1.22 9.27 23.23
C SER A 247 -2.39 8.53 22.55
N GLU A 248 -3.46 9.24 22.18
CA GLU A 248 -4.58 8.65 21.44
C GLU A 248 -4.13 8.20 20.06
N VAL A 249 -3.31 9.00 19.37
CA VAL A 249 -2.76 8.63 18.06
C VAL A 249 -1.84 7.41 18.16
N ASP A 250 -0.97 7.37 19.16
CA ASP A 250 -0.07 6.25 19.43
C ASP A 250 -0.85 4.95 19.65
N PHE A 251 -1.93 5.02 20.44
CA PHE A 251 -2.82 3.89 20.65
C PHE A 251 -3.54 3.46 19.37
N PHE A 252 -4.12 4.40 18.62
CA PHE A 252 -4.82 4.08 17.38
C PHE A 252 -3.92 3.37 16.36
N ILE A 253 -2.63 3.69 16.32
CA ILE A 253 -1.68 3.10 15.38
C ILE A 253 -1.15 1.74 15.88
N LYS A 254 -0.69 1.68 17.13
CA LYS A 254 0.04 0.51 17.66
C LYS A 254 -0.87 -0.50 18.38
N GLY A 255 -1.93 -0.04 19.01
CA GLY A 255 -2.71 -0.82 19.96
C GLY A 255 -1.87 -1.26 21.15
N ASP A 256 -2.18 -2.43 21.69
CA ASP A 256 -1.38 -3.08 22.71
C ASP A 256 -0.14 -3.78 22.15
N VAL A 257 1.01 -3.30 22.59
CA VAL A 257 2.33 -3.86 22.26
C VAL A 257 2.94 -4.61 23.45
N SER A 258 2.19 -4.74 24.56
CA SER A 258 2.70 -5.47 25.73
C SER A 258 2.90 -6.95 25.39
N VAL A 259 4.11 -7.44 25.65
CA VAL A 259 4.49 -8.87 25.51
C VAL A 259 4.23 -9.61 26.84
N ASP A 260 4.26 -8.87 27.96
CA ASP A 260 4.03 -9.37 29.30
C ASP A 260 2.63 -9.01 29.82
N GLY A 261 1.95 -10.02 30.39
CA GLY A 261 0.84 -9.80 31.29
C GLY A 261 -0.20 -10.91 31.27
N GLU A 262 -0.54 -11.38 32.46
CA GLU A 262 -1.58 -12.34 32.85
C GLU A 262 -3.01 -11.90 32.45
N VAL A 263 -3.22 -11.41 31.23
CA VAL A 263 -4.57 -11.08 30.75
C VAL A 263 -5.30 -12.39 30.54
N SER A 264 -6.33 -12.60 31.36
CA SER A 264 -7.26 -13.72 31.27
C SER A 264 -7.74 -13.88 29.82
N GLN A 265 -7.87 -15.13 29.37
CA GLN A 265 -8.47 -15.46 28.07
C GLN A 265 -9.71 -14.60 27.84
N CYS A 266 -9.91 -14.14 26.60
CA CYS A 266 -11.05 -13.32 26.23
C CYS A 266 -12.34 -13.96 26.78
N PRO A 267 -13.09 -13.27 27.64
CA PRO A 267 -14.24 -13.85 28.32
C PRO A 267 -15.46 -14.02 27.40
N VAL A 268 -15.40 -13.47 26.18
CA VAL A 268 -16.48 -13.53 25.19
C VAL A 268 -16.01 -14.21 23.89
N PRO A 269 -16.81 -15.11 23.29
CA PRO A 269 -16.38 -15.93 22.16
C PRO A 269 -16.34 -15.18 20.82
N TRP A 270 -16.99 -14.02 20.71
CA TRP A 270 -17.07 -13.23 19.47
C TRP A 270 -15.95 -12.17 19.33
N LEU A 271 -15.07 -12.04 20.33
CA LEU A 271 -13.85 -11.22 20.26
C LEU A 271 -12.61 -12.10 20.33
N THR A 272 -11.54 -11.67 19.65
CA THR A 272 -10.24 -12.32 19.79
C THR A 272 -9.51 -11.87 21.06
N ASN A 273 -8.54 -12.65 21.52
CA ASN A 273 -7.65 -12.25 22.62
C ASN A 273 -6.88 -10.95 22.31
N VAL A 274 -6.61 -10.66 21.04
CA VAL A 274 -5.95 -9.41 20.62
C VAL A 274 -6.89 -8.22 20.84
N ASN A 275 -8.14 -8.35 20.39
CA ASN A 275 -9.16 -7.32 20.60
C ASN A 275 -9.38 -7.03 22.10
N TRP A 276 -9.42 -8.08 22.92
CA TRP A 276 -9.60 -7.93 24.37
C TRP A 276 -8.45 -7.16 25.04
N ARG A 277 -7.20 -7.44 24.66
CA ARG A 277 -6.04 -6.68 25.16
C ARG A 277 -6.10 -5.21 24.75
N ASP A 278 -6.47 -4.93 23.51
CA ASP A 278 -6.66 -3.56 23.03
C ASP A 278 -7.77 -2.83 23.83
N ILE A 279 -8.87 -3.50 24.18
CA ILE A 279 -9.94 -2.93 25.03
C ILE A 279 -9.40 -2.56 26.42
N VAL A 280 -8.69 -3.48 27.09
CA VAL A 280 -8.15 -3.25 28.43
C VAL A 280 -7.13 -2.11 28.42
N ARG A 281 -6.29 -2.04 27.38
CA ARG A 281 -5.33 -0.95 27.21
C ARG A 281 -6.01 0.38 26.92
N LEU A 282 -7.06 0.38 26.10
CA LEU A 282 -7.86 1.59 25.82
C LEU A 282 -8.45 2.16 27.11
N GLU A 283 -9.04 1.30 27.94
CA GLU A 283 -9.61 1.67 29.24
C GLU A 283 -8.54 2.25 30.18
N GLY A 284 -7.35 1.64 30.23
CA GLY A 284 -6.24 2.11 31.08
C GLY A 284 -5.61 3.43 30.60
N LEU A 285 -5.45 3.62 29.29
CA LEU A 285 -4.81 4.80 28.72
C LEU A 285 -5.75 6.01 28.65
N LEU A 286 -7.03 5.78 28.32
CA LEU A 286 -8.05 6.81 28.11
C LEU A 286 -9.21 6.64 29.09
N ALA A 287 -8.91 6.76 30.38
CA ALA A 287 -9.87 6.53 31.47
C ALA A 287 -11.17 7.36 31.32
N ALA A 288 -11.12 8.58 30.80
CA ALA A 288 -12.31 9.28 30.33
C ALA A 288 -12.29 9.31 28.79
N PRO A 289 -13.28 8.74 28.09
CA PRO A 289 -14.58 8.23 28.55
C PRO A 289 -14.66 6.71 28.84
N PHE A 290 -13.57 5.94 28.73
CA PHE A 290 -13.64 4.47 28.65
C PHE A 290 -13.55 3.70 29.98
N ASN A 291 -13.49 4.36 31.13
CA ASN A 291 -13.47 3.69 32.44
C ASN A 291 -14.72 2.81 32.63
N GLY A 292 -14.52 1.51 32.82
CA GLY A 292 -15.58 0.51 32.91
C GLY A 292 -15.98 -0.12 31.57
N LEU A 293 -15.24 0.11 30.48
CA LEU A 293 -15.54 -0.48 29.16
C LEU A 293 -15.52 -2.01 29.19
N SER A 294 -14.46 -2.62 29.75
CA SER A 294 -14.39 -4.08 29.88
C SER A 294 -15.55 -4.64 30.71
N LYS A 295 -15.96 -3.91 31.76
CA LYS A 295 -17.09 -4.30 32.61
C LYS A 295 -18.42 -4.19 31.86
N SER A 296 -18.65 -3.12 31.08
CA SER A 296 -19.87 -2.94 30.29
C SER A 296 -20.06 -4.08 29.26
N ILE A 297 -18.98 -4.52 28.62
CA ILE A 297 -19.03 -5.63 27.66
C ILE A 297 -19.46 -6.93 28.36
N LEU A 298 -19.00 -7.16 29.59
CA LEU A 298 -19.36 -8.33 30.37
C LEU A 298 -20.80 -8.27 30.92
N ASP A 299 -21.24 -7.10 31.36
CA ASP A 299 -22.55 -6.88 31.96
C ASP A 299 -23.69 -6.95 30.92
N ASP A 300 -23.49 -6.41 29.70
CA ASP A 300 -24.48 -6.41 28.61
C ASP A 300 -23.93 -6.97 27.29
N GLN A 301 -23.59 -8.26 27.30
CA GLN A 301 -23.07 -8.95 26.11
C GLN A 301 -24.05 -8.92 24.93
N GLN A 302 -25.37 -8.86 25.17
CA GLN A 302 -26.37 -8.89 24.10
C GLN A 302 -26.40 -7.57 23.32
N ALA A 303 -26.39 -6.41 24.00
CA ALA A 303 -26.35 -5.13 23.31
C ALA A 303 -25.03 -4.94 22.54
N TRP A 304 -23.90 -5.32 23.16
CA TRP A 304 -22.60 -5.28 22.51
C TRP A 304 -22.51 -6.21 21.31
N TYR A 305 -23.02 -7.45 21.42
CA TYR A 305 -23.08 -8.37 20.30
C TYR A 305 -23.99 -7.86 19.19
N LYS A 306 -25.10 -7.18 19.50
CA LYS A 306 -25.98 -6.55 18.50
C LYS A 306 -25.25 -5.42 17.75
N TRP A 307 -24.54 -4.55 18.47
CA TRP A 307 -23.75 -3.48 17.85
C TRP A 307 -22.58 -4.04 17.03
N PHE A 308 -21.82 -4.98 17.59
CA PHE A 308 -20.78 -5.73 16.87
C PHE A 308 -21.35 -6.42 15.64
N SER A 309 -22.59 -6.89 15.70
CA SER A 309 -23.25 -7.61 14.62
C SER A 309 -23.81 -6.73 13.51
N ASP A 310 -23.84 -5.41 13.69
CA ASP A 310 -24.33 -4.48 12.69
C ASP A 310 -23.43 -4.48 11.45
N SER A 311 -24.01 -4.19 10.28
CA SER A 311 -23.23 -4.06 9.06
C SER A 311 -22.38 -2.78 9.07
N SER A 312 -22.86 -1.69 9.68
CA SER A 312 -22.21 -0.37 9.73
C SER A 312 -22.15 0.19 11.18
N PRO A 313 -21.48 -0.51 12.12
CA PRO A 313 -21.41 -0.11 13.53
C PRO A 313 -20.79 1.26 13.75
N GLU A 314 -19.91 1.72 12.84
CA GLU A 314 -19.26 3.03 12.89
C GLU A 314 -20.23 4.21 12.72
N ARG A 315 -21.44 3.97 12.18
CA ARG A 315 -22.52 4.96 12.09
C ARG A 315 -23.47 4.91 13.29
N GLY A 316 -23.51 3.77 13.98
CA GLY A 316 -24.38 3.52 15.12
C GLY A 316 -23.73 3.94 16.44
N ARG A 317 -24.55 4.25 17.44
CA ARG A 317 -24.06 4.55 18.79
C ARG A 317 -23.69 3.25 19.52
N PRO A 318 -22.49 3.14 20.12
CA PRO A 318 -22.15 1.99 20.94
C PRO A 318 -22.97 1.97 22.24
N PRO A 319 -23.12 0.81 22.91
CA PRO A 319 -23.80 0.74 24.21
C PRO A 319 -23.13 1.60 25.29
N PHE A 320 -21.79 1.70 25.27
CA PHE A 320 -20.98 2.51 26.17
C PHE A 320 -19.65 2.88 25.48
N PRO A 321 -19.05 4.05 25.74
CA PRO A 321 -19.57 5.17 26.52
C PRO A 321 -20.60 6.01 25.75
N GLU A 322 -21.42 6.75 26.48
CA GLU A 322 -22.49 7.57 25.90
C GLU A 322 -21.97 8.79 25.13
N ALA A 323 -20.85 9.37 25.56
CA ALA A 323 -20.25 10.56 24.97
C ALA A 323 -18.75 10.35 24.80
N MET A 324 -18.25 10.65 23.60
CA MET A 324 -16.87 10.44 23.18
C MET A 324 -16.59 11.33 21.97
N SER A 325 -15.32 11.71 21.76
CA SER A 325 -14.93 12.43 20.55
C SER A 325 -14.94 11.51 19.32
N SER A 326 -15.04 12.07 18.12
CA SER A 326 -15.00 11.28 16.87
C SER A 326 -13.70 10.45 16.77
N PHE A 327 -12.57 10.97 17.24
CA PHE A 327 -11.29 10.24 17.25
C PHE A 327 -11.25 9.11 18.29
N GLN A 328 -11.86 9.31 19.46
CA GLN A 328 -12.07 8.25 20.44
C GLN A 328 -12.96 7.13 19.87
N GLY A 329 -13.92 7.48 18.99
CA GLY A 329 -14.66 6.55 18.14
C GLY A 329 -13.79 5.65 17.30
N LEU A 330 -12.79 6.21 16.63
CA LEU A 330 -11.82 5.43 15.87
C LEU A 330 -11.06 4.44 16.76
N CYS A 331 -10.69 4.85 17.97
CA CYS A 331 -10.00 3.99 18.95
C CYS A 331 -10.89 2.82 19.41
N LEU A 332 -12.18 3.06 19.64
CA LEU A 332 -13.14 2.00 19.99
C LEU A 332 -13.37 1.02 18.83
N ILE A 333 -13.58 1.54 17.61
CA ILE A 333 -13.77 0.71 16.40
C ILE A 333 -12.52 -0.14 16.13
N ARG A 334 -11.32 0.42 16.30
CA ARG A 334 -10.07 -0.34 16.24
C ARG A 334 -10.10 -1.58 17.15
N CYS A 335 -10.61 -1.44 18.37
CA CYS A 335 -10.60 -2.51 19.35
C CYS A 335 -11.58 -3.63 19.00
N ILE A 336 -12.74 -3.31 18.42
CA ILE A 336 -13.87 -4.26 18.30
C ILE A 336 -14.15 -4.67 16.84
N ARG A 337 -14.04 -3.75 15.88
CA ARG A 337 -14.37 -3.95 14.45
C ARG A 337 -13.27 -3.37 13.56
N VAL A 338 -12.13 -4.05 13.51
CA VAL A 338 -10.96 -3.66 12.69
C VAL A 338 -11.32 -3.48 11.21
N ASP A 339 -12.22 -4.31 10.69
CA ASP A 339 -12.74 -4.24 9.32
C ASP A 339 -13.49 -2.93 9.00
N ARG A 340 -13.97 -2.19 10.01
CA ARG A 340 -14.66 -0.90 9.80
C ARG A 340 -13.79 0.32 10.06
N VAL A 341 -12.51 0.13 10.40
CA VAL A 341 -11.58 1.24 10.70
C VAL A 341 -11.45 2.22 9.52
N CYS A 342 -11.27 1.74 8.30
CA CYS A 342 -11.15 2.62 7.13
C CYS A 342 -12.41 3.46 6.91
N ARG A 343 -13.60 2.87 7.09
CA ARG A 343 -14.89 3.58 6.99
C ARG A 343 -15.09 4.58 8.12
N ALA A 344 -14.68 4.23 9.33
CA ALA A 344 -14.69 5.15 10.46
C ALA A 344 -13.74 6.33 10.22
N VAL A 345 -12.56 6.09 9.65
CA VAL A 345 -11.61 7.13 9.23
C VAL A 345 -12.21 8.06 8.16
N GLU A 346 -12.90 7.50 7.16
CA GLU A 346 -13.66 8.31 6.19
C GLU A 346 -14.69 9.20 6.89
N GLY A 347 -15.46 8.64 7.83
CA GLY A 347 -16.42 9.41 8.66
C GLY A 347 -15.75 10.55 9.42
N PHE A 348 -14.62 10.28 10.09
CA PHE A 348 -13.85 11.27 10.82
C PHE A 348 -13.35 12.42 9.92
N ILE A 349 -12.84 12.10 8.71
CA ILE A 349 -12.40 13.10 7.73
C ILE A 349 -13.61 13.92 7.24
N SER A 350 -14.74 13.27 6.97
CA SER A 350 -15.95 13.95 6.51
C SER A 350 -16.48 14.95 7.54
N GLU A 351 -16.49 14.59 8.82
CA GLU A 351 -16.93 15.47 9.90
C GLU A 351 -16.01 16.67 10.13
N THR A 352 -14.70 16.49 9.94
CA THR A 352 -13.67 17.48 10.31
C THR A 352 -13.23 18.37 9.15
N LEU A 353 -13.04 17.81 7.95
CA LEU A 353 -12.58 18.52 6.75
C LEU A 353 -13.67 18.62 5.67
N GLY A 354 -14.65 17.71 5.68
CA GLY A 354 -15.74 17.63 4.69
C GLY A 354 -15.52 16.56 3.61
N GLU A 355 -16.62 16.12 2.99
CA GLU A 355 -16.64 15.03 1.98
C GLU A 355 -15.75 15.28 0.74
N ARG A 356 -15.40 16.54 0.46
CA ARG A 356 -14.49 16.92 -0.64
C ARG A 356 -13.08 16.34 -0.49
N PHE A 357 -12.67 15.98 0.72
CA PHE A 357 -11.38 15.34 1.00
C PHE A 357 -11.41 13.81 0.90
N LEU A 358 -12.54 13.25 0.46
CA LEU A 358 -12.72 11.83 0.14
C LEU A 358 -13.08 11.62 -1.32
N THR A 359 -13.65 12.64 -1.96
CA THR A 359 -14.12 12.59 -3.34
C THR A 359 -13.26 13.49 -4.20
N LEU A 360 -12.49 12.90 -5.12
CA LEU A 360 -11.75 13.65 -6.13
C LEU A 360 -12.31 13.33 -7.50
N ASN A 361 -12.44 14.38 -8.31
CA ASN A 361 -12.66 14.25 -9.74
C ASN A 361 -11.37 13.79 -10.40
N GLU A 362 -11.48 12.91 -11.39
CA GLU A 362 -10.33 12.41 -12.14
C GLU A 362 -9.57 13.57 -12.79
N PRO A 363 -8.22 13.54 -12.77
CA PRO A 363 -7.43 14.58 -13.40
C PRO A 363 -7.64 14.54 -14.91
N ASN A 364 -8.31 15.55 -15.44
CA ASN A 364 -8.45 15.71 -16.88
C ASN A 364 -7.09 16.07 -17.50
N LEU A 365 -6.73 15.41 -18.60
CA LEU A 365 -5.53 15.71 -19.38
C LEU A 365 -5.46 17.19 -19.82
N ASP A 366 -6.61 17.83 -20.08
CA ASP A 366 -6.66 19.27 -20.39
C ASP A 366 -6.16 20.11 -19.20
N SER A 367 -6.61 19.78 -17.99
CA SER A 367 -6.19 20.50 -16.77
C SER A 367 -4.73 20.28 -16.40
N ILE A 368 -4.19 19.11 -16.73
CA ILE A 368 -2.76 18.79 -16.58
C ILE A 368 -1.93 19.63 -17.56
N TYR A 369 -2.40 19.75 -18.80
CA TYR A 369 -1.74 20.57 -19.81
C TYR A 369 -1.74 22.06 -19.43
N GLU A 370 -2.85 22.60 -18.92
CA GLU A 370 -2.94 23.99 -18.45
C GLU A 370 -1.96 24.31 -17.31
N GLN A 371 -1.67 23.33 -16.45
CA GLN A 371 -0.72 23.48 -15.34
C GLN A 371 0.73 23.21 -15.74
N SER A 372 0.96 22.71 -16.96
CA SER A 372 2.29 22.29 -17.43
C SER A 372 3.11 23.44 -18.03
N GLN A 373 4.42 23.37 -17.83
CA GLN A 373 5.40 24.31 -18.39
C GLN A 373 6.38 23.59 -19.32
N ALA A 374 7.03 24.34 -20.22
CA ALA A 374 8.04 23.76 -21.12
C ALA A 374 9.28 23.23 -20.38
N SER A 375 9.63 23.84 -19.24
CA SER A 375 10.77 23.49 -18.38
C SER A 375 10.51 22.25 -17.50
N THR A 376 9.25 21.91 -17.25
CA THR A 376 8.85 20.86 -16.31
C THR A 376 8.31 19.66 -17.07
N ALA A 377 8.94 18.50 -16.92
CA ALA A 377 8.46 17.27 -17.53
C ALA A 377 7.17 16.80 -16.85
N ILE A 378 6.27 16.16 -17.60
CA ILE A 378 5.06 15.52 -17.09
C ILE A 378 5.34 14.02 -17.00
N LEU A 379 5.23 13.45 -15.80
CA LEU A 379 5.54 12.05 -15.53
C LEU A 379 4.25 11.28 -15.22
N PHE A 380 3.85 10.40 -16.13
CA PHE A 380 2.82 9.40 -15.89
C PHE A 380 3.41 8.19 -15.17
N ILE A 381 2.92 7.96 -13.96
CA ILE A 381 3.17 6.75 -13.19
C ILE A 381 2.01 5.79 -13.46
N LEU A 382 2.29 4.77 -14.26
CA LEU A 382 1.28 3.84 -14.75
C LEU A 382 1.12 2.67 -13.77
N SER A 383 -0.12 2.33 -13.46
CA SER A 383 -0.43 0.99 -12.98
C SER A 383 -0.43 0.02 -14.18
N PRO A 384 -0.06 -1.26 -13.97
CA PRO A 384 -0.13 -2.27 -15.01
C PRO A 384 -1.49 -2.27 -15.73
N GLY A 385 -1.46 -2.30 -17.07
CA GLY A 385 -2.67 -2.27 -17.91
C GLY A 385 -3.27 -0.88 -18.18
N SER A 386 -2.69 0.20 -17.65
CA SER A 386 -3.06 1.58 -17.97
C SER A 386 -2.13 2.17 -19.05
N ASP A 387 -2.68 2.81 -20.09
CA ASP A 387 -1.90 3.47 -21.14
C ASP A 387 -2.50 4.84 -21.50
N PRO A 388 -1.78 5.97 -21.28
CA PRO A 388 -2.27 7.31 -21.60
C PRO A 388 -2.15 7.67 -23.08
N THR A 389 -1.58 6.80 -23.93
CA THR A 389 -1.23 7.10 -25.33
C THR A 389 -2.41 7.61 -26.16
N GLU A 390 -3.57 6.94 -26.11
CA GLU A 390 -4.76 7.37 -26.85
C GLU A 390 -5.33 8.69 -26.32
N GLY A 391 -5.30 8.90 -25.00
CA GLY A 391 -5.69 10.15 -24.37
C GLY A 391 -4.80 11.32 -24.83
N LEU A 392 -3.49 11.12 -24.91
CA LEU A 392 -2.53 12.12 -25.38
C LEU A 392 -2.73 12.47 -26.87
N LYS A 393 -3.07 11.49 -27.71
CA LYS A 393 -3.42 11.75 -29.12
C LYS A 393 -4.67 12.63 -29.22
N LYS A 394 -5.72 12.33 -28.45
CA LYS A 394 -6.94 13.15 -28.38
C LYS A 394 -6.63 14.57 -27.87
N LEU A 395 -5.83 14.70 -26.82
CA LEU A 395 -5.40 16.00 -26.28
C LEU A 395 -4.64 16.83 -27.34
N ALA A 396 -3.68 16.24 -28.05
CA ALA A 396 -2.93 16.94 -29.08
C ALA A 396 -3.85 17.49 -30.19
N GLN A 397 -4.85 16.71 -30.61
CA GLN A 397 -5.85 17.16 -31.57
C GLN A 397 -6.68 18.33 -31.03
N ASN A 398 -7.11 18.26 -29.77
CA ASN A 398 -7.90 19.32 -29.12
C ASN A 398 -7.14 20.64 -29.01
N VAL A 399 -5.82 20.59 -28.74
CA VAL A 399 -4.94 21.77 -28.65
C VAL A 399 -4.54 22.31 -30.04
N GLY A 400 -4.93 21.63 -31.13
CA GLY A 400 -4.63 22.05 -32.50
C GLY A 400 -3.21 21.68 -32.96
N LEU A 401 -2.53 20.77 -32.26
CA LEU A 401 -1.27 20.18 -32.71
C LEU A 401 -1.57 19.04 -33.68
N ASP A 402 -0.94 19.06 -34.86
CA ASP A 402 -0.98 17.92 -35.76
C ASP A 402 -0.23 16.72 -35.14
N PRO A 403 -0.94 15.64 -34.75
CA PRO A 403 -0.33 14.52 -34.05
C PRO A 403 0.67 13.76 -34.91
N SER A 404 0.57 13.84 -36.24
CA SER A 404 1.45 13.12 -37.15
C SER A 404 2.84 13.77 -37.27
N SER A 405 2.90 15.11 -37.20
CA SER A 405 4.12 15.88 -37.38
C SER A 405 4.75 16.34 -36.06
N ARG A 406 3.96 16.80 -35.08
CA ARG A 406 4.45 17.46 -33.86
C ARG A 406 4.35 16.63 -32.58
N LEU A 407 3.72 15.45 -32.60
CA LEU A 407 3.71 14.51 -31.47
C LEU A 407 4.60 13.29 -31.82
N LYS A 408 5.64 13.05 -31.02
CA LYS A 408 6.61 11.97 -31.26
C LYS A 408 6.64 11.00 -30.09
N PHE A 409 6.36 9.74 -30.37
CA PHE A 409 6.47 8.64 -29.41
C PHE A 409 7.80 7.91 -29.57
N LEU A 410 8.46 7.61 -28.46
CA LEU A 410 9.65 6.78 -28.42
C LEU A 410 9.57 5.85 -27.20
N SER A 411 9.48 4.54 -27.44
CA SER A 411 9.55 3.55 -26.37
C SER A 411 11.01 3.28 -26.01
N LEU A 412 11.36 3.50 -24.75
CA LEU A 412 12.71 3.32 -24.24
C LEU A 412 12.98 1.83 -24.02
N GLY A 413 14.09 1.38 -24.60
CA GLY A 413 14.63 0.03 -24.48
C GLY A 413 16.12 0.06 -24.79
N GLN A 414 16.80 -1.08 -24.70
CA GLN A 414 18.24 -1.16 -24.89
C GLN A 414 18.67 -0.54 -26.23
N GLY A 415 19.57 0.47 -26.19
CA GLY A 415 20.11 1.14 -27.38
C GLY A 415 19.31 2.35 -27.89
N GLN A 416 18.24 2.77 -27.20
CA GLN A 416 17.43 3.94 -27.60
C GLN A 416 17.88 5.27 -26.97
N GLU A 417 18.95 5.27 -26.17
CA GLU A 417 19.41 6.44 -25.42
C GLU A 417 19.80 7.61 -26.35
N ALA A 418 20.57 7.32 -27.40
CA ALA A 418 21.02 8.33 -28.35
C ALA A 418 19.87 8.91 -29.19
N SER A 419 18.92 8.06 -29.58
CA SER A 419 17.71 8.45 -30.29
C SER A 419 16.85 9.39 -29.45
N ALA A 420 16.68 9.08 -28.17
CA ALA A 420 15.93 9.91 -27.22
C ALA A 420 16.53 11.30 -27.08
N LEU A 421 17.86 11.42 -26.92
CA LEU A 421 18.54 12.72 -26.82
C LEU A 421 18.42 13.55 -28.09
N LYS A 422 18.58 12.92 -29.26
CA LYS A 422 18.44 13.62 -30.54
C LYS A 422 17.03 14.16 -30.74
N LEU A 423 16.04 13.37 -30.39
CA LEU A 423 14.63 13.73 -30.48
C LEU A 423 14.27 14.83 -29.49
N LEU A 424 14.77 14.77 -28.25
CA LEU A 424 14.58 15.80 -27.24
C LEU A 424 15.13 17.17 -27.71
N LYS A 425 16.36 17.21 -28.24
CA LYS A 425 17.00 18.45 -28.73
C LYS A 425 16.30 19.04 -29.97
N ALA A 426 15.82 18.17 -30.85
CA ALA A 426 15.04 18.61 -32.00
C ALA A 426 13.67 19.17 -31.58
N ALA A 427 12.97 18.48 -30.68
CA ALA A 427 11.65 18.89 -30.22
C ALA A 427 11.68 20.16 -29.36
N SER A 428 12.72 20.35 -28.53
CA SER A 428 12.87 21.53 -27.67
C SER A 428 13.02 22.82 -28.47
N SER A 429 13.66 22.77 -29.63
CA SER A 429 13.80 23.91 -30.54
C SER A 429 12.59 24.11 -31.46
N GLN A 430 11.91 23.04 -31.86
CA GLN A 430 10.74 23.08 -32.76
C GLN A 430 9.40 23.27 -32.05
N GLY A 431 9.35 23.16 -30.72
CA GLY A 431 8.09 23.19 -29.96
C GLY A 431 7.22 21.95 -30.18
N SER A 432 7.81 20.78 -30.38
CA SER A 432 7.07 19.52 -30.53
C SER A 432 6.89 18.82 -29.19
N TRP A 433 5.92 17.91 -29.11
CA TRP A 433 5.68 17.09 -27.93
C TRP A 433 6.41 15.77 -28.06
N VAL A 434 7.11 15.39 -26.99
CA VAL A 434 7.87 14.15 -26.93
C VAL A 434 7.26 13.26 -25.87
N VAL A 435 6.95 12.03 -26.22
CA VAL A 435 6.48 11.00 -25.29
C VAL A 435 7.55 9.91 -25.21
N LEU A 436 8.27 9.85 -24.09
CA LEU A 436 9.20 8.76 -23.79
C LEU A 436 8.47 7.70 -22.97
N GLN A 437 8.27 6.53 -23.55
CA GLN A 437 7.57 5.44 -22.88
C GLN A 437 8.54 4.49 -22.19
N ASN A 438 8.07 3.80 -21.14
CA ASN A 438 8.78 2.73 -20.45
C ASN A 438 10.12 3.17 -19.82
N CYS A 439 10.15 4.33 -19.18
CA CYS A 439 11.37 4.86 -18.55
C CYS A 439 11.98 3.92 -17.49
N HIS A 440 11.16 3.09 -16.83
CA HIS A 440 11.60 2.05 -15.89
C HIS A 440 12.49 0.97 -16.52
N LEU A 441 12.53 0.83 -17.84
CA LEU A 441 13.43 -0.13 -18.51
C LEU A 441 14.87 0.40 -18.64
N LEU A 442 15.10 1.71 -18.52
CA LEU A 442 16.41 2.35 -18.66
C LEU A 442 16.78 3.23 -17.45
N VAL A 443 16.47 2.78 -16.23
CA VAL A 443 16.68 3.56 -14.98
C VAL A 443 18.10 4.12 -14.85
N LYS A 444 19.13 3.35 -15.23
CA LYS A 444 20.54 3.78 -15.17
C LYS A 444 20.86 4.99 -16.05
N TRP A 445 20.13 5.17 -17.15
CA TRP A 445 20.33 6.27 -18.09
C TRP A 445 19.53 7.53 -17.71
N MET A 446 18.43 7.39 -16.97
CA MET A 446 17.55 8.49 -16.57
C MET A 446 18.26 9.68 -15.89
N PRO A 447 19.31 9.52 -15.06
CA PRO A 447 20.09 10.66 -14.55
C PRO A 447 20.76 11.51 -15.64
N THR A 448 21.04 10.94 -16.81
CA THR A 448 21.57 11.68 -17.97
C THR A 448 20.48 12.55 -18.59
N LEU A 449 19.26 12.02 -18.70
CA LEU A 449 18.10 12.79 -19.14
C LEU A 449 17.81 13.97 -18.20
N GLU A 450 17.88 13.75 -16.87
CA GLU A 450 17.75 14.83 -15.86
C GLU A 450 18.73 15.97 -16.12
N LYS A 451 20.01 15.65 -16.38
CA LYS A 451 21.05 16.65 -16.68
C LYS A 451 20.76 17.43 -17.96
N GLU A 452 20.27 16.77 -19.01
CA GLU A 452 19.96 17.42 -20.28
C GLU A 452 18.73 18.33 -20.19
N ILE A 453 17.71 17.96 -19.38
CA ILE A 453 16.57 18.83 -19.09
C ILE A 453 17.03 20.05 -18.29
N ALA A 454 17.87 19.85 -17.26
CA ALA A 454 18.39 20.93 -16.44
C ALA A 454 19.34 21.88 -17.20
N ALA A 455 20.05 21.39 -18.21
CA ALA A 455 20.94 22.18 -19.06
C ALA A 455 20.22 22.88 -20.22
N ALA A 456 18.94 22.62 -20.44
CA ALA A 456 18.20 23.17 -21.57
C ALA A 456 17.85 24.65 -21.34
N GLU A 457 18.58 25.54 -22.01
CA GLU A 457 18.30 26.98 -22.04
C GLU A 457 17.47 27.34 -23.30
N ASN A 458 16.57 28.32 -23.18
CA ASN A 458 15.71 28.82 -24.28
C ASN A 458 14.77 27.77 -24.91
N LEU A 459 13.98 27.07 -24.10
CA LEU A 459 12.97 26.12 -24.55
C LEU A 459 11.83 26.83 -25.30
N HIS A 460 11.34 26.22 -26.39
CA HIS A 460 10.15 26.73 -27.10
C HIS A 460 8.90 26.66 -26.18
N PRO A 461 8.04 27.70 -26.11
CA PRO A 461 6.89 27.73 -25.21
C PRO A 461 5.90 26.56 -25.35
N ASP A 462 5.67 26.08 -26.58
CA ASP A 462 4.80 24.92 -26.87
C ASP A 462 5.43 23.55 -26.55
N PHE A 463 6.74 23.49 -26.29
CA PHE A 463 7.43 22.22 -26.04
C PHE A 463 6.87 21.55 -24.78
N ARG A 464 6.59 20.24 -24.86
CA ARG A 464 6.19 19.43 -23.69
C ARG A 464 6.89 18.08 -23.74
N LEU A 465 7.43 17.68 -22.61
CA LEU A 465 8.03 16.36 -22.40
C LEU A 465 7.11 15.51 -21.53
N TRP A 466 6.63 14.41 -22.07
CA TRP A 466 5.81 13.42 -21.41
C TRP A 466 6.64 12.15 -21.19
N LEU A 467 6.66 11.66 -19.96
CA LEU A 467 7.37 10.46 -19.56
C LEU A 467 6.36 9.44 -19.07
N THR A 468 6.48 8.17 -19.45
CA THR A 468 5.68 7.09 -18.86
C THR A 468 6.57 6.07 -18.17
N THR A 469 6.21 5.68 -16.96
CA THR A 469 6.96 4.72 -16.16
C THR A 469 6.05 3.87 -15.29
N GLU A 470 6.43 2.63 -15.07
CA GLU A 470 5.93 1.86 -13.92
C GLU A 470 6.68 2.33 -12.65
N PRO A 471 6.08 2.18 -11.46
CA PRO A 471 6.73 2.56 -10.21
C PRO A 471 7.97 1.71 -9.97
N THR A 472 9.12 2.35 -9.75
CA THR A 472 10.38 1.67 -9.45
C THR A 472 11.15 2.45 -8.36
N PRO A 473 11.69 1.76 -7.33
CA PRO A 473 12.37 2.42 -6.22
C PRO A 473 13.66 3.13 -6.65
N ASP A 474 14.27 2.69 -7.76
CA ASP A 474 15.55 3.22 -8.25
C ASP A 474 15.39 4.42 -9.20
N PHE A 475 14.15 4.89 -9.43
CA PHE A 475 13.91 6.02 -10.32
C PHE A 475 14.59 7.30 -9.78
N PRO A 476 15.23 8.14 -10.63
CA PRO A 476 15.97 9.29 -10.13
C PRO A 476 15.11 10.30 -9.36
N VAL A 477 15.47 10.53 -8.10
CA VAL A 477 14.76 11.46 -7.20
C VAL A 477 14.71 12.87 -7.77
N GLY A 478 15.78 13.34 -8.41
CA GLY A 478 15.82 14.68 -9.02
C GLY A 478 14.76 14.84 -10.12
N LEU A 479 14.60 13.83 -10.97
CA LEU A 479 13.57 13.83 -12.02
C LEU A 479 12.14 13.74 -11.43
N LEU A 480 11.93 12.99 -10.34
CA LEU A 480 10.64 12.96 -9.64
C LEU A 480 10.29 14.31 -9.00
N GLN A 481 11.28 14.99 -8.42
CA GLN A 481 11.09 16.30 -7.80
C GLN A 481 10.80 17.38 -8.87
N HIS A 482 11.51 17.35 -10.00
CA HIS A 482 11.38 18.31 -11.10
C HIS A 482 10.33 17.94 -12.17
N SER A 483 9.43 17.01 -11.87
CA SER A 483 8.33 16.65 -12.79
C SER A 483 6.95 16.87 -12.16
N PHE A 484 5.97 17.14 -13.01
CA PHE A 484 4.57 17.10 -12.65
C PHE A 484 4.10 15.65 -12.75
N LYS A 485 3.85 15.01 -11.59
CA LYS A 485 3.50 13.60 -11.50
C LYS A 485 1.99 13.42 -11.65
N VAL A 486 1.61 12.46 -12.48
CA VAL A 486 0.23 12.02 -12.67
C VAL A 486 0.19 10.51 -12.54
N VAL A 487 -0.52 10.02 -11.54
CA VAL A 487 -0.79 8.59 -11.39
C VAL A 487 -2.01 8.23 -12.23
N THR A 488 -1.88 7.22 -13.08
CA THR A 488 -2.99 6.67 -13.86
C THR A 488 -3.21 5.22 -13.46
N GLU A 489 -4.40 4.91 -12.96
CA GLU A 489 -4.81 3.58 -12.54
C GLU A 489 -6.27 3.33 -12.94
N PRO A 490 -6.69 2.06 -13.08
CA PRO A 490 -8.09 1.73 -13.31
C PRO A 490 -8.96 2.27 -12.16
N LEU A 491 -10.11 2.82 -12.52
CA LEU A 491 -11.04 3.40 -11.55
C LEU A 491 -11.56 2.33 -10.61
N ARG A 492 -11.67 2.67 -9.32
CA ARG A 492 -12.31 1.85 -8.30
C ARG A 492 -13.77 2.24 -8.12
N GLY A 493 -14.59 1.23 -7.85
CA GLY A 493 -16.03 1.34 -7.64
C GLY A 493 -16.80 1.02 -8.91
N LEU A 494 -17.68 0.01 -8.80
CA LEU A 494 -18.51 -0.51 -9.89
C LEU A 494 -19.19 0.61 -10.71
N LYS A 495 -19.85 1.57 -10.05
CA LYS A 495 -20.52 2.70 -10.72
C LYS A 495 -19.57 3.49 -11.62
N ARG A 496 -18.43 3.93 -11.07
CA ARG A 496 -17.45 4.77 -11.78
C ARG A 496 -16.84 4.00 -12.94
N ASN A 497 -16.50 2.75 -12.71
CA ASN A 497 -15.91 1.87 -13.69
C ASN A 497 -16.87 1.61 -14.87
N VAL A 498 -18.11 1.14 -14.61
CA VAL A 498 -19.13 0.93 -15.65
C VAL A 498 -19.41 2.22 -16.42
N ARG A 499 -19.55 3.35 -15.71
CA ARG A 499 -19.79 4.65 -16.33
C ARG A 499 -18.65 5.03 -17.28
N ALA A 500 -17.40 4.96 -16.83
CA ALA A 500 -16.24 5.35 -17.61
C ALA A 500 -16.06 4.45 -18.85
N THR A 501 -16.16 3.13 -18.67
CA THR A 501 -16.06 2.15 -19.77
C THR A 501 -17.17 2.36 -20.80
N PHE A 502 -18.41 2.61 -20.38
CA PHE A 502 -19.51 2.84 -21.31
C PHE A 502 -19.44 4.22 -21.98
N GLN A 503 -18.98 5.25 -21.26
CA GLN A 503 -18.82 6.60 -21.79
C GLN A 503 -17.76 6.67 -22.89
N ASP A 504 -16.71 5.85 -22.79
CA ASP A 504 -15.65 5.76 -23.79
C ASP A 504 -16.13 5.18 -25.14
N ILE A 505 -17.28 4.49 -25.16
CA ILE A 505 -17.95 4.13 -26.41
C ILE A 505 -18.44 5.41 -27.09
N SER A 506 -17.79 5.72 -28.23
CA SER A 506 -18.10 6.90 -29.02
C SER A 506 -19.53 6.88 -29.57
N LYS A 507 -20.13 8.06 -29.79
CA LYS A 507 -21.48 8.16 -30.38
C LYS A 507 -21.55 7.56 -31.78
N SER A 508 -20.46 7.64 -32.55
CA SER A 508 -20.36 7.01 -33.88
C SER A 508 -20.35 5.49 -33.76
N THR A 509 -19.50 4.93 -32.89
CA THR A 509 -19.41 3.47 -32.71
C THR A 509 -20.72 2.87 -32.18
N PHE A 510 -21.40 3.59 -31.29
CA PHE A 510 -22.70 3.15 -30.80
C PHE A 510 -23.77 3.11 -31.90
N ALA A 511 -23.65 3.95 -32.93
CA ALA A 511 -24.56 4.01 -34.07
C ALA A 511 -24.16 3.11 -35.26
N GLU A 512 -22.96 2.50 -35.24
CA GLU A 512 -22.47 1.62 -36.32
C GLU A 512 -23.33 0.36 -36.47
N CYS A 513 -23.81 -0.22 -35.36
CA CYS A 513 -24.60 -1.45 -35.39
C CYS A 513 -26.10 -1.18 -35.29
N ALA A 514 -26.86 -1.56 -36.33
CA ALA A 514 -28.31 -1.44 -36.35
C ALA A 514 -29.05 -2.58 -35.61
N HIS A 515 -28.33 -3.59 -35.10
CA HIS A 515 -28.94 -4.75 -34.46
C HIS A 515 -29.48 -4.39 -33.07
N ALA A 516 -30.75 -4.71 -32.79
CA ALA A 516 -31.44 -4.32 -31.56
C ALA A 516 -30.79 -4.88 -30.27
N ALA A 517 -30.07 -6.01 -30.37
CA ALA A 517 -29.34 -6.61 -29.24
C ALA A 517 -28.05 -5.86 -28.86
N PHE A 518 -27.48 -5.05 -29.76
CA PHE A 518 -26.16 -4.45 -29.54
C PHE A 518 -26.10 -3.53 -28.31
N PRO A 519 -27.04 -2.59 -28.06
CA PRO A 519 -27.03 -1.76 -26.86
C PRO A 519 -27.00 -2.56 -25.55
N VAL A 520 -27.81 -3.63 -25.49
CA VAL A 520 -27.90 -4.52 -24.33
C VAL A 520 -26.58 -5.25 -24.13
N LEU A 521 -26.01 -5.83 -25.20
CA LEU A 521 -24.72 -6.54 -25.14
C LEU A 521 -23.54 -5.62 -24.83
N ALA A 522 -23.53 -4.40 -25.34
CA ALA A 522 -22.52 -3.39 -25.03
C ALA A 522 -22.58 -3.03 -23.54
N PHE A 523 -23.77 -2.81 -22.99
CA PHE A 523 -23.96 -2.57 -21.56
C PHE A 523 -23.55 -3.79 -20.71
N THR A 524 -23.99 -5.00 -21.08
CA THR A 524 -23.61 -6.25 -20.41
C THR A 524 -22.10 -6.45 -20.42
N LEU A 525 -21.42 -6.16 -21.54
CA LEU A 525 -19.96 -6.23 -21.63
C LEU A 525 -19.28 -5.16 -20.76
N SER A 526 -19.79 -3.93 -20.71
CA SER A 526 -19.27 -2.88 -19.81
C SER A 526 -19.45 -3.25 -18.35
N PHE A 527 -20.60 -3.83 -17.97
CA PHE A 527 -20.84 -4.35 -16.63
C PHE A 527 -19.90 -5.50 -16.28
N PHE A 528 -19.76 -6.48 -17.18
CA PHE A 528 -18.83 -7.59 -17.05
C PHE A 528 -17.38 -7.11 -16.85
N HIS A 529 -16.91 -6.19 -17.70
CA HIS A 529 -15.55 -5.63 -17.62
C HIS A 529 -15.29 -4.97 -16.26
N ALA A 530 -16.24 -4.18 -15.78
CA ALA A 530 -16.16 -3.57 -14.46
C ALA A 530 -16.15 -4.62 -13.35
N VAL A 531 -17.02 -5.64 -13.41
CA VAL A 531 -17.07 -6.72 -12.41
C VAL A 531 -15.74 -7.45 -12.29
N VAL A 532 -15.11 -7.84 -13.41
CA VAL A 532 -13.83 -8.58 -13.36
C VAL A 532 -12.67 -7.72 -12.84
N GLN A 533 -12.70 -6.41 -13.11
CA GLN A 533 -11.73 -5.45 -12.57
C GLN A 533 -11.95 -5.21 -11.06
N GLU A 534 -13.19 -4.95 -10.64
CA GLU A 534 -13.53 -4.70 -9.23
C GLU A 534 -13.30 -5.94 -8.36
N ARG A 535 -13.51 -7.15 -8.91
CA ARG A 535 -13.27 -8.41 -8.20
C ARG A 535 -11.82 -8.53 -7.70
N ARG A 536 -10.86 -7.89 -8.38
CA ARG A 536 -9.44 -7.84 -7.97
C ARG A 536 -9.25 -7.19 -6.59
N GLN A 537 -10.14 -6.29 -6.16
CA GLN A 537 -10.05 -5.62 -4.86
C GLN A 537 -10.07 -6.61 -3.69
N TYR A 538 -10.71 -7.77 -3.85
CA TYR A 538 -10.88 -8.78 -2.80
C TYR A 538 -9.73 -9.80 -2.73
N GLY A 539 -8.57 -9.46 -3.33
CA GLY A 539 -7.36 -10.28 -3.26
C GLY A 539 -7.60 -11.71 -3.75
N LYS A 540 -7.19 -12.69 -2.94
CA LYS A 540 -7.23 -14.12 -3.25
C LYS A 540 -8.64 -14.72 -3.30
N LEU A 541 -9.61 -14.11 -2.62
CA LEU A 541 -11.02 -14.48 -2.72
C LEU A 541 -11.61 -14.07 -4.08
N GLY A 542 -11.13 -12.94 -4.61
CA GLY A 542 -11.48 -12.46 -5.93
C GLY A 542 -10.84 -13.30 -7.03
N TRP A 543 -9.52 -13.29 -7.10
CA TRP A 543 -8.72 -14.03 -8.07
C TRP A 543 -7.51 -14.67 -7.38
N ASN A 544 -7.18 -15.92 -7.71
CA ASN A 544 -5.98 -16.57 -7.18
C ASN A 544 -4.72 -15.79 -7.60
N ILE A 545 -4.69 -15.33 -8.85
CA ILE A 545 -3.65 -14.46 -9.41
C ILE A 545 -4.26 -13.10 -9.78
N PRO A 546 -3.69 -11.97 -9.35
CA PRO A 546 -4.23 -10.65 -9.68
C PRO A 546 -3.99 -10.31 -11.16
N TYR A 547 -5.03 -10.49 -11.99
CA TYR A 547 -4.97 -10.15 -13.42
C TYR A 547 -5.23 -8.66 -13.68
N ASP A 548 -4.53 -8.13 -14.68
CA ASP A 548 -4.76 -6.78 -15.18
C ASP A 548 -5.60 -6.88 -16.46
N PHE A 549 -6.90 -6.60 -16.37
CA PHE A 549 -7.77 -6.44 -17.55
C PHE A 549 -7.74 -4.98 -17.99
N SER A 550 -7.37 -4.70 -19.24
CA SER A 550 -7.22 -3.34 -19.77
C SER A 550 -8.38 -2.95 -20.70
N GLN A 551 -8.50 -1.65 -20.98
CA GLN A 551 -9.52 -1.14 -21.92
C GLN A 551 -9.36 -1.72 -23.33
N SER A 552 -8.15 -2.13 -23.71
CA SER A 552 -7.92 -2.84 -24.99
C SER A 552 -8.69 -4.17 -25.07
N ASP A 553 -8.80 -4.93 -23.96
CA ASP A 553 -9.57 -6.18 -23.94
C ASP A 553 -11.05 -5.92 -24.12
N PHE A 554 -11.54 -4.83 -23.50
CA PHE A 554 -12.92 -4.36 -23.66
C PHE A 554 -13.20 -3.96 -25.10
N HIS A 555 -12.39 -3.10 -25.72
CA HIS A 555 -12.59 -2.67 -27.10
C HIS A 555 -12.49 -3.81 -28.10
N ALA A 556 -11.55 -4.73 -27.92
CA ALA A 556 -11.42 -5.92 -28.76
C ALA A 556 -12.68 -6.81 -28.65
N SER A 557 -13.20 -7.00 -27.43
CA SER A 557 -14.43 -7.77 -27.20
C SER A 557 -15.66 -7.05 -27.77
N LEU A 558 -15.75 -5.73 -27.64
CA LEU A 558 -16.82 -4.93 -28.25
C LEU A 558 -16.80 -5.05 -29.77
N ARG A 559 -15.61 -5.03 -30.39
CA ARG A 559 -15.45 -5.22 -31.84
C ARG A 559 -15.86 -6.62 -32.28
N VAL A 560 -15.55 -7.65 -31.49
CA VAL A 560 -16.04 -9.02 -31.74
C VAL A 560 -17.57 -9.06 -31.73
N ILE A 561 -18.22 -8.42 -30.74
CA ILE A 561 -19.69 -8.34 -30.69
C ILE A 561 -20.22 -7.64 -31.95
N LEU A 562 -19.64 -6.52 -32.35
CA LEU A 562 -20.02 -5.78 -33.56
C LEU A 562 -19.94 -6.68 -34.81
N ASP A 563 -18.77 -7.29 -35.07
CA ASP A 563 -18.55 -8.13 -36.25
C ASP A 563 -19.49 -9.36 -36.28
N GLN A 564 -19.77 -9.99 -35.12
CA GLN A 564 -20.67 -11.14 -35.03
C GLN A 564 -22.14 -10.75 -35.26
N LEU A 565 -22.56 -9.58 -34.79
CA LEU A 565 -23.93 -9.07 -35.01
C LEU A 565 -24.12 -8.55 -36.43
N GLU A 566 -23.10 -7.92 -37.03
CA GLU A 566 -23.13 -7.47 -38.43
C GLU A 566 -23.24 -8.64 -39.40
N SER A 567 -22.47 -9.71 -39.19
CA SER A 567 -22.55 -10.93 -40.00
C SER A 567 -23.88 -11.69 -39.84
N SER A 568 -24.61 -11.44 -38.74
CA SER A 568 -25.87 -12.11 -38.41
C SER A 568 -27.11 -11.25 -38.63
N GLN A 569 -27.02 -10.09 -39.31
CA GLN A 569 -28.14 -9.14 -39.48
C GLN A 569 -29.43 -9.73 -40.07
N SER A 570 -29.36 -10.85 -40.79
CA SER A 570 -30.50 -11.55 -41.38
C SER A 570 -31.21 -12.54 -40.43
N SER A 571 -30.56 -12.90 -39.32
CA SER A 571 -31.08 -13.79 -38.28
C SER A 571 -31.33 -13.03 -36.98
N ARG A 572 -32.36 -13.42 -36.22
CA ARG A 572 -32.55 -12.91 -34.84
C ARG A 572 -31.72 -13.70 -33.82
N ASP A 573 -31.13 -14.82 -34.24
CA ASP A 573 -30.42 -15.73 -33.35
C ASP A 573 -28.98 -15.25 -33.13
N ILE A 574 -28.60 -15.07 -31.86
CA ILE A 574 -27.26 -14.64 -31.45
C ILE A 574 -26.36 -15.88 -31.35
N PRO A 575 -25.17 -15.91 -31.97
CA PRO A 575 -24.27 -17.06 -31.93
C PRO A 575 -23.52 -17.14 -30.60
N TRP A 576 -24.22 -17.49 -29.52
CA TRP A 576 -23.68 -17.49 -28.16
C TRP A 576 -22.46 -18.38 -27.96
N GLY A 577 -22.36 -19.51 -28.68
CA GLY A 577 -21.21 -20.41 -28.58
C GLY A 577 -19.92 -19.73 -29.04
N SER A 578 -19.95 -19.10 -30.22
CA SER A 578 -18.82 -18.36 -30.78
C SER A 578 -18.52 -17.12 -29.95
N LEU A 579 -19.55 -16.35 -29.57
CA LEU A 579 -19.39 -15.11 -28.82
C LEU A 579 -18.76 -15.37 -27.44
N ARG A 580 -19.27 -16.35 -26.69
CA ARG A 580 -18.71 -16.73 -25.39
C ARG A 580 -17.28 -17.23 -25.54
N PHE A 581 -17.01 -18.13 -26.47
CA PHE A 581 -15.66 -18.66 -26.69
C PHE A 581 -14.64 -17.56 -27.03
N LEU A 582 -14.96 -16.63 -27.93
CA LEU A 582 -14.04 -15.55 -28.33
C LEU A 582 -13.74 -14.60 -27.15
N ILE A 583 -14.76 -14.23 -26.36
CA ILE A 583 -14.56 -13.32 -25.24
C ILE A 583 -13.88 -14.04 -24.06
N GLU A 584 -14.33 -15.24 -23.72
CA GLU A 584 -13.92 -15.97 -22.52
C GLU A 584 -12.57 -16.68 -22.67
N GLU A 585 -12.31 -17.36 -23.78
CA GLU A 585 -11.10 -18.18 -23.96
C GLU A 585 -9.96 -17.37 -24.61
N ILE A 586 -10.29 -16.45 -25.53
CA ILE A 586 -9.29 -15.71 -26.30
C ILE A 586 -9.01 -14.34 -25.69
N MET A 587 -10.00 -13.46 -25.55
CA MET A 587 -9.78 -12.08 -25.11
C MET A 587 -9.39 -12.02 -23.63
N TYR A 588 -10.29 -12.42 -22.74
CA TYR A 588 -10.03 -12.39 -21.29
C TYR A 588 -9.23 -13.63 -20.85
N GLY A 589 -9.55 -14.81 -21.37
CA GLY A 589 -8.86 -16.07 -21.04
C GLY A 589 -7.41 -16.15 -21.50
N GLY A 590 -7.00 -15.31 -22.46
CA GLY A 590 -5.60 -15.15 -22.84
C GLY A 590 -4.74 -14.54 -21.73
N ARG A 591 -5.34 -13.83 -20.77
CA ARG A 591 -4.67 -13.27 -19.58
C ARG A 591 -4.71 -14.19 -18.36
N VAL A 592 -5.70 -15.08 -18.31
CA VAL A 592 -5.96 -15.92 -17.15
C VAL A 592 -5.19 -17.23 -17.26
N MET A 593 -4.20 -17.38 -16.37
CA MET A 593 -3.28 -18.52 -16.35
C MET A 593 -3.76 -19.67 -15.45
N ASP A 594 -4.45 -19.36 -14.35
CA ASP A 594 -4.91 -20.36 -13.38
C ASP A 594 -6.21 -21.03 -13.85
N ALA A 595 -6.31 -22.34 -13.66
CA ALA A 595 -7.46 -23.12 -14.14
C ALA A 595 -8.74 -22.82 -13.35
N PHE A 596 -8.64 -22.54 -12.05
CA PHE A 596 -9.79 -22.21 -11.21
C PHE A 596 -10.25 -20.78 -11.45
N ASP A 597 -9.34 -19.84 -11.67
CA ASP A 597 -9.68 -18.50 -12.13
C ASP A 597 -10.34 -18.53 -13.52
N ARG A 598 -9.85 -19.35 -14.46
CA ARG A 598 -10.48 -19.53 -15.79
C ARG A 598 -11.90 -20.07 -15.66
N ARG A 599 -12.15 -20.96 -14.69
CA ARG A 599 -13.50 -21.46 -14.37
C ARG A 599 -14.42 -20.36 -13.86
N VAL A 600 -13.93 -19.42 -13.03
CA VAL A 600 -14.72 -18.25 -12.60
C VAL A 600 -15.10 -17.38 -13.80
N LEU A 601 -14.16 -17.11 -14.71
CA LEU A 601 -14.41 -16.34 -15.93
C LEU A 601 -15.49 -16.98 -16.81
N HIS A 602 -15.38 -18.29 -17.05
CA HIS A 602 -16.38 -19.05 -17.81
C HIS A 602 -17.76 -19.04 -17.12
N THR A 603 -17.81 -19.10 -15.79
CA THR A 603 -19.08 -18.97 -15.05
C THR A 603 -19.72 -17.59 -15.29
N TYR A 604 -18.97 -16.49 -15.19
CA TYR A 604 -19.53 -15.17 -15.52
C TYR A 604 -20.08 -15.11 -16.95
N MET A 605 -19.35 -15.66 -17.92
CA MET A 605 -19.78 -15.66 -19.32
C MET A 605 -21.08 -16.43 -19.53
N ARG A 606 -21.27 -17.55 -18.81
CA ARG A 606 -22.52 -18.32 -18.88
C ARG A 606 -23.69 -17.64 -18.18
N GLU A 607 -23.44 -16.98 -17.05
CA GLU A 607 -24.47 -16.31 -16.25
C GLU A 607 -24.86 -14.93 -16.81
N TYR A 608 -23.96 -14.25 -17.54
CA TYR A 608 -24.22 -12.89 -18.06
C TYR A 608 -24.62 -12.89 -19.55
N PHE A 609 -24.18 -13.86 -20.36
CA PHE A 609 -24.44 -13.89 -21.80
C PHE A 609 -25.31 -15.09 -22.19
N GLY A 610 -26.57 -14.82 -22.52
CA GLY A 610 -27.53 -15.79 -23.03
C GLY A 610 -28.85 -15.17 -23.46
N ASP A 611 -29.74 -15.99 -24.05
CA ASP A 611 -31.04 -15.53 -24.58
C ASP A 611 -31.96 -14.95 -23.49
N PHE A 612 -31.75 -15.34 -22.23
CA PHE A 612 -32.49 -14.81 -21.08
C PHE A 612 -32.36 -13.27 -20.93
N LEU A 613 -31.32 -12.64 -21.50
CA LEU A 613 -31.18 -11.18 -21.51
C LEU A 613 -32.33 -10.46 -22.24
N PHE A 614 -33.00 -11.16 -23.16
CA PHE A 614 -34.06 -10.60 -24.01
C PHE A 614 -35.44 -11.17 -23.65
N ASP A 615 -35.55 -11.90 -22.55
CA ASP A 615 -36.82 -12.42 -22.07
C ASP A 615 -37.66 -11.30 -21.43
N ASN A 616 -38.84 -11.07 -21.99
CA ASN A 616 -39.78 -10.06 -21.47
C ASN A 616 -40.65 -10.61 -20.32
N SER A 617 -40.70 -11.93 -20.14
CA SER A 617 -41.52 -12.59 -19.12
C SER A 617 -40.81 -12.67 -17.77
N GLN A 618 -39.50 -12.90 -17.80
CA GLN A 618 -38.62 -12.87 -16.63
C GLN A 618 -37.45 -11.94 -16.92
N LEU A 619 -37.50 -10.73 -16.37
CA LEU A 619 -36.42 -9.76 -16.55
C LEU A 619 -35.13 -10.30 -15.94
N PHE A 620 -34.04 -10.17 -16.68
CA PHE A 620 -32.73 -10.52 -16.21
C PHE A 620 -32.17 -9.44 -15.27
N HIS A 621 -31.60 -9.90 -14.17
CA HIS A 621 -30.90 -9.07 -13.22
C HIS A 621 -29.50 -9.65 -12.97
N PHE A 622 -28.48 -8.81 -13.06
CA PHE A 622 -27.13 -9.17 -12.66
C PHE A 622 -27.05 -9.42 -11.16
N PHE A 623 -27.77 -8.61 -10.38
CA PHE A 623 -27.88 -8.76 -8.93
C PHE A 623 -29.10 -7.97 -8.40
N VAL A 624 -29.82 -8.53 -7.43
CA VAL A 624 -30.93 -7.87 -6.74
C VAL A 624 -30.86 -8.15 -5.24
N ASN A 625 -31.03 -7.11 -4.44
CA ASN A 625 -31.30 -7.21 -3.01
C ASN A 625 -32.37 -6.18 -2.58
N GLU A 626 -32.61 -6.02 -1.28
CA GLU A 626 -33.63 -5.09 -0.75
C GLU A 626 -33.34 -3.60 -1.05
N HIS A 627 -32.10 -3.26 -1.43
CA HIS A 627 -31.64 -1.88 -1.57
C HIS A 627 -31.24 -1.51 -3.00
N VAL A 628 -30.89 -2.48 -3.82
CA VAL A 628 -30.31 -2.26 -5.15
C VAL A 628 -30.79 -3.32 -6.14
N ASP A 629 -31.05 -2.87 -7.36
CA ASP A 629 -31.40 -3.71 -8.51
C ASP A 629 -30.52 -3.33 -9.71
N TYR A 630 -29.59 -4.23 -10.05
CA TYR A 630 -28.77 -4.13 -11.26
C TYR A 630 -29.38 -5.02 -12.34
N GLY A 631 -30.12 -4.41 -13.26
CA GLY A 631 -30.75 -5.09 -14.39
C GLY A 631 -30.39 -4.44 -15.72
N ILE A 632 -31.08 -4.89 -16.78
CA ILE A 632 -30.95 -4.27 -18.11
C ILE A 632 -31.80 -2.99 -18.15
N PRO A 633 -31.23 -1.84 -18.58
CA PRO A 633 -31.97 -0.59 -18.68
C PRO A 633 -33.11 -0.67 -19.72
N ARG A 634 -34.26 -0.07 -19.39
CA ARG A 634 -35.42 0.00 -20.29
C ARG A 634 -35.19 0.92 -21.49
N ASP A 635 -34.48 2.02 -21.26
CA ASP A 635 -34.04 2.93 -22.31
C ASP A 635 -32.65 2.50 -22.80
N THR A 636 -32.61 1.88 -23.97
CA THR A 636 -31.38 1.35 -24.59
C THR A 636 -30.64 2.41 -25.42
N THR A 637 -31.03 3.68 -25.36
CA THR A 637 -30.23 4.76 -25.94
C THR A 637 -28.96 4.99 -25.11
N ARG A 638 -27.90 5.52 -25.74
CA ARG A 638 -26.63 5.78 -25.04
C ARG A 638 -26.82 6.70 -23.83
N GLU A 639 -27.59 7.77 -24.00
CA GLU A 639 -27.91 8.71 -22.93
C GLU A 639 -28.80 8.08 -21.84
N GLY A 640 -29.78 7.25 -22.22
CA GLY A 640 -30.63 6.51 -21.27
C GLY A 640 -29.84 5.53 -20.41
N ILE A 641 -28.92 4.78 -21.01
CA ILE A 641 -28.03 3.84 -20.30
C ILE A 641 -27.10 4.60 -19.34
N LEU A 642 -26.49 5.72 -19.77
CA LEU A 642 -25.67 6.55 -18.89
C LEU A 642 -26.48 7.11 -17.71
N GLY A 643 -27.71 7.57 -17.96
CA GLY A 643 -28.63 8.03 -16.91
C GLY A 643 -29.01 6.92 -15.93
N TYR A 644 -29.19 5.68 -16.40
CA TYR A 644 -29.40 4.52 -15.53
C TYR A 644 -28.17 4.22 -14.66
N ILE A 645 -26.97 4.21 -15.23
CA ILE A 645 -25.71 4.00 -14.47
C ILE A 645 -25.54 5.08 -13.38
N ASP A 646 -25.96 6.31 -13.64
CA ASP A 646 -25.89 7.41 -12.67
C ASP A 646 -26.79 7.17 -11.42
N THR A 647 -27.75 6.25 -11.49
CA THR A 647 -28.57 5.84 -10.33
C THR A 647 -27.89 4.83 -9.41
N PHE A 648 -26.78 4.20 -9.83
CA PHE A 648 -26.10 3.20 -9.01
C PHE A 648 -25.57 3.79 -7.70
N PRO A 649 -25.50 2.99 -6.62
CA PRO A 649 -24.90 3.43 -5.37
C PRO A 649 -23.38 3.59 -5.50
N ILE A 650 -22.80 4.45 -4.66
CA ILE A 650 -21.35 4.72 -4.65
C ILE A 650 -20.59 3.53 -4.06
N ASN A 651 -21.13 2.92 -2.99
CA ASN A 651 -20.59 1.73 -2.35
C ASN A 651 -21.45 0.51 -2.72
N ASN A 652 -20.81 -0.62 -3.01
CA ASN A 652 -21.48 -1.85 -3.45
C ASN A 652 -21.04 -3.02 -2.56
N SER A 653 -21.97 -3.95 -2.30
CA SER A 653 -21.65 -5.21 -1.62
C SER A 653 -20.80 -6.11 -2.54
N PRO A 654 -19.85 -6.91 -2.00
CA PRO A 654 -19.14 -7.94 -2.78
C PRO A 654 -20.08 -8.93 -3.46
N GLU A 655 -21.32 -9.08 -2.97
CA GLU A 655 -22.34 -9.97 -3.54
C GLU A 655 -22.73 -9.59 -4.97
N VAL A 656 -22.64 -8.31 -5.34
CA VAL A 656 -22.88 -7.86 -6.73
C VAL A 656 -21.87 -8.51 -7.69
N LEU A 657 -20.67 -8.82 -7.18
CA LEU A 657 -19.63 -9.52 -7.90
C LEU A 657 -19.75 -11.04 -7.75
N GLY A 658 -20.79 -11.56 -7.10
CA GLY A 658 -20.97 -12.98 -6.81
C GLY A 658 -20.09 -13.53 -5.68
N LEU A 659 -19.42 -12.66 -4.90
CA LEU A 659 -18.65 -13.02 -3.69
C LEU A 659 -19.54 -13.02 -2.43
N HIS A 660 -19.04 -13.55 -1.32
CA HIS A 660 -19.77 -13.49 -0.05
C HIS A 660 -19.65 -12.11 0.59
N ALA A 661 -20.64 -11.67 1.37
CA ALA A 661 -20.56 -10.47 2.19
C ALA A 661 -19.31 -10.45 3.10
N ASN A 662 -18.89 -11.63 3.58
CA ASN A 662 -17.70 -11.77 4.42
C ASN A 662 -16.39 -11.39 3.72
N ALA A 663 -16.32 -11.47 2.38
CA ALA A 663 -15.10 -11.13 1.65
C ALA A 663 -14.67 -9.66 1.87
N GLU A 664 -15.61 -8.79 2.22
CA GLU A 664 -15.34 -7.41 2.61
C GLU A 664 -14.48 -7.31 3.88
N ILE A 665 -14.66 -8.23 4.83
CA ILE A 665 -14.03 -8.20 6.16
C ILE A 665 -12.51 -8.34 6.03
N ASP A 666 -12.00 -9.41 5.41
CA ASP A 666 -10.57 -9.63 5.24
C ASP A 666 -9.90 -8.53 4.41
N CYS A 667 -10.61 -8.09 3.37
CA CYS A 667 -10.15 -6.99 2.52
C CYS A 667 -9.95 -5.71 3.35
N PHE A 668 -10.93 -5.35 4.18
CA PHE A 668 -10.84 -4.13 4.99
C PHE A 668 -9.92 -4.27 6.20
N VAL A 669 -9.82 -5.44 6.83
CA VAL A 669 -8.82 -5.71 7.87
C VAL A 669 -7.42 -5.53 7.31
N THR A 670 -7.15 -6.08 6.11
CA THR A 670 -5.87 -5.91 5.43
C THR A 670 -5.58 -4.44 5.12
N GLN A 671 -6.58 -3.69 4.66
CA GLN A 671 -6.45 -2.24 4.41
C GLN A 671 -6.19 -1.45 5.70
N ALA A 672 -6.86 -1.78 6.81
CA ALA A 672 -6.65 -1.14 8.11
C ALA A 672 -5.23 -1.39 8.64
N HIS A 673 -4.73 -2.63 8.55
CA HIS A 673 -3.35 -2.96 8.91
C HIS A 673 -2.33 -2.27 7.99
N ALA A 674 -2.60 -2.18 6.68
CA ALA A 674 -1.76 -1.43 5.76
C ALA A 674 -1.72 0.05 6.11
N LEU A 675 -2.87 0.67 6.42
CA LEU A 675 -2.98 2.04 6.88
C LEU A 675 -2.10 2.25 8.12
N TRP A 676 -2.24 1.43 9.16
CA TRP A 676 -1.41 1.54 10.37
C TRP A 676 0.08 1.30 10.10
N GLY A 677 0.43 0.35 9.24
CA GLY A 677 1.81 0.12 8.81
C GLY A 677 2.43 1.35 8.13
N HIS A 678 1.66 2.01 7.25
CA HIS A 678 2.10 3.25 6.63
C HIS A 678 2.18 4.41 7.64
N LEU A 679 1.20 4.55 8.53
CA LEU A 679 1.24 5.54 9.62
C LEU A 679 2.46 5.35 10.53
N LEU A 680 2.87 4.10 10.79
CA LEU A 680 4.10 3.78 11.51
C LEU A 680 5.34 4.22 10.72
N SER A 681 5.41 3.96 9.42
CA SER A 681 6.55 4.39 8.59
C SER A 681 6.69 5.91 8.46
N LEU A 682 5.56 6.62 8.48
CA LEU A 682 5.50 8.09 8.39
C LEU A 682 5.94 8.78 9.69
N ARG A 683 5.93 8.05 10.81
CA ARG A 683 6.57 8.54 12.02
C ARG A 683 8.06 8.49 11.79
N ARG A 684 8.64 9.66 11.51
CA ARG A 684 10.06 9.90 11.75
C ARG A 684 10.32 9.36 13.15
N GLU A 685 11.31 8.47 13.30
CA GLU A 685 11.92 8.20 14.59
C GLU A 685 12.43 9.55 15.09
N GLY A 686 11.54 10.31 15.74
CA GLY A 686 11.83 11.63 16.25
C GLY A 686 12.98 11.41 17.18
N LYS A 687 14.13 12.04 16.84
CA LYS A 687 15.41 11.99 17.56
C LYS A 687 15.36 10.92 18.64
N ALA A 688 15.85 9.72 18.32
CA ALA A 688 16.36 8.84 19.34
C ALA A 688 17.21 9.72 20.25
N THR A 689 16.62 10.11 21.37
CA THR A 689 17.36 10.66 22.49
C THR A 689 18.36 9.56 22.78
N VAL A 690 19.59 9.96 23.06
CA VAL A 690 20.73 9.07 23.27
C VAL A 690 20.56 8.29 24.59
N SER A 691 19.35 7.81 24.89
CA SER A 691 19.06 6.77 25.87
C SER A 691 19.05 5.45 25.11
N GLY A 692 20.20 4.77 25.14
CA GLY A 692 20.33 3.39 24.68
C GLY A 692 19.46 2.38 25.44
N GLU A 693 18.58 2.83 26.35
CA GLU A 693 17.72 1.98 27.18
C GLU A 693 16.65 1.23 26.36
N ALA A 694 15.96 1.88 25.42
CA ALA A 694 14.92 1.23 24.61
C ALA A 694 15.47 0.14 23.65
N THR A 695 16.72 0.29 23.20
CA THR A 695 17.40 -0.73 22.39
C THR A 695 17.95 -1.89 23.23
N VAL A 696 18.27 -1.67 24.50
CA VAL A 696 18.83 -2.69 25.39
C VAL A 696 17.73 -3.56 26.01
N GLU A 697 16.60 -2.97 26.42
CA GLU A 697 15.42 -3.72 26.90
C GLU A 697 14.85 -4.61 25.78
N SER A 698 14.73 -4.08 24.56
CA SER A 698 14.23 -4.85 23.40
C SER A 698 15.11 -6.02 22.96
N MET A 699 16.40 -6.06 23.32
CA MET A 699 17.30 -7.16 22.97
C MET A 699 17.27 -8.28 24.02
N ALA A 700 17.01 -7.95 25.29
CA ALA A 700 16.83 -8.94 26.35
C ALA A 700 15.59 -9.81 26.12
N ASP A 701 14.49 -9.22 25.64
CA ASP A 701 13.26 -9.94 25.29
C ASP A 701 13.52 -10.97 24.18
N VAL A 702 14.31 -10.60 23.18
CA VAL A 702 14.67 -11.49 22.06
C VAL A 702 15.51 -12.66 22.55
N GLU A 703 16.42 -12.42 23.50
CA GLU A 703 17.22 -13.47 24.14
C GLU A 703 16.33 -14.46 24.89
N GLN A 704 15.38 -13.96 25.70
CA GLN A 704 14.44 -14.81 26.45
C GLN A 704 13.56 -15.67 25.53
N VAL A 705 13.06 -15.09 24.44
CA VAL A 705 12.28 -15.82 23.43
C VAL A 705 13.15 -16.89 22.77
N ALA A 706 14.38 -16.56 22.40
CA ALA A 706 15.32 -17.50 21.79
C ALA A 706 15.62 -18.69 22.72
N ASP A 707 15.85 -18.44 24.00
CA ASP A 707 16.10 -19.49 25.01
C ASP A 707 14.87 -20.38 25.22
N THR A 708 13.69 -19.78 25.30
CA THR A 708 12.42 -20.52 25.45
C THR A 708 12.18 -21.45 24.27
N LEU A 709 12.42 -20.96 23.04
CA LEU A 709 12.31 -21.77 21.83
C LEU A 709 13.35 -22.90 21.81
N LEU A 710 14.62 -22.60 22.11
CA LEU A 710 15.70 -23.59 22.18
C LEU A 710 15.39 -24.74 23.14
N GLN A 711 14.86 -24.44 24.33
CA GLN A 711 14.49 -25.45 25.33
C GLN A 711 13.30 -26.31 24.90
N ALA A 712 12.38 -25.73 24.10
CA ALA A 712 11.18 -26.42 23.65
C ALA A 712 11.37 -27.20 22.33
N LEU A 713 12.51 -27.06 21.63
CA LEU A 713 12.80 -27.80 20.42
C LEU A 713 12.95 -29.31 20.71
N PRO A 714 12.33 -30.20 19.90
CA PRO A 714 12.53 -31.64 20.06
C PRO A 714 13.95 -32.06 19.65
N GLY A 715 14.37 -33.23 20.13
CA GLY A 715 15.53 -33.92 19.54
C GLY A 715 15.24 -34.41 18.13
N ALA A 716 16.29 -34.52 17.29
CA ALA A 716 16.18 -35.06 15.95
C ALA A 716 15.74 -36.54 15.97
N PHE A 717 14.93 -36.94 14.99
CA PHE A 717 14.52 -38.33 14.82
C PHE A 717 15.64 -39.17 14.22
N ASP A 718 15.90 -40.35 14.79
CA ASP A 718 16.81 -41.31 14.18
C ASP A 718 16.12 -42.09 13.06
N THR A 719 16.31 -41.63 11.81
CA THR A 719 15.69 -42.23 10.64
C THR A 719 16.20 -43.64 10.34
N THR A 720 17.37 -44.04 10.87
CA THR A 720 17.91 -45.39 10.68
C THR A 720 17.15 -46.41 11.52
N VAL A 721 16.91 -46.10 12.80
CA VAL A 721 16.11 -46.93 13.72
C VAL A 721 14.68 -47.08 13.22
N VAL A 722 14.05 -45.98 12.79
CA VAL A 722 12.69 -46.01 12.23
C VAL A 722 12.64 -46.89 10.97
N ARG A 723 13.62 -46.77 10.07
CA ARG A 723 13.68 -47.58 8.84
C ARG A 723 13.81 -49.07 9.15
N GLU A 724 14.57 -49.45 10.18
CA GLU A 724 14.69 -50.84 10.61
C GLU A 724 13.37 -51.38 11.16
N ALA A 725 12.62 -50.58 11.93
CA ALA A 725 11.31 -50.97 12.46
C ALA A 725 10.28 -51.32 11.37
N PHE A 726 10.33 -50.64 10.20
CA PHE A 726 9.42 -50.88 9.08
C PHE A 726 9.95 -51.87 8.02
N LYS A 727 11.14 -52.46 8.22
CA LYS A 727 11.85 -53.25 7.21
C LYS A 727 11.08 -54.46 6.68
N GLU A 728 10.28 -55.13 7.52
CA GLU A 728 9.51 -56.32 7.11
C GLU A 728 8.21 -56.01 6.35
N LYS A 729 7.63 -54.81 6.53
CA LYS A 729 6.38 -54.38 5.90
C LYS A 729 6.47 -52.93 5.40
N MET A 730 7.37 -52.70 4.46
CA MET A 730 7.57 -51.37 3.87
C MET A 730 6.39 -50.98 2.96
N THR A 731 5.44 -50.23 3.50
CA THR A 731 4.34 -49.64 2.72
C THR A 731 4.78 -48.34 2.04
N PRO A 732 4.13 -47.92 0.94
CA PRO A 732 4.34 -46.58 0.38
C PRO A 732 4.19 -45.46 1.42
N THR A 733 3.23 -45.60 2.35
CA THR A 733 2.99 -44.63 3.42
C THR A 733 4.14 -44.57 4.45
N ALA A 734 4.81 -45.69 4.74
CA ALA A 734 6.01 -45.72 5.58
C ALA A 734 7.23 -45.04 4.92
N VAL A 735 7.35 -45.10 3.59
CA VAL A 735 8.39 -44.36 2.85
C VAL A 735 8.19 -42.86 3.00
N VAL A 736 6.94 -42.38 2.89
CA VAL A 736 6.60 -40.97 3.08
C VAL A 736 6.97 -40.52 4.49
N LEU A 737 6.65 -41.30 5.53
CA LEU A 737 7.06 -40.97 6.91
C LEU A 737 8.58 -40.75 7.01
N LEU A 738 9.41 -41.60 6.41
CA LEU A 738 10.86 -41.41 6.46
C LEU A 738 11.31 -40.10 5.80
N GLN A 739 10.72 -39.73 4.66
CA GLN A 739 11.01 -38.47 3.98
C GLN A 739 10.57 -37.27 4.83
N GLU A 740 9.38 -37.33 5.40
CA GLU A 740 8.83 -36.33 6.32
C GLU A 740 9.75 -36.09 7.52
N LEU A 741 10.29 -37.15 8.14
CA LEU A 741 11.26 -37.05 9.23
C LEU A 741 12.57 -36.36 8.79
N GLU A 742 13.05 -36.62 7.58
CA GLU A 742 14.23 -35.94 7.04
C GLU A 742 14.01 -34.43 6.83
N HIS A 743 12.80 -34.01 6.46
CA HIS A 743 12.43 -32.60 6.37
C HIS A 743 12.38 -31.94 7.75
N VAL A 744 11.71 -32.56 8.73
CA VAL A 744 11.63 -32.06 10.11
C VAL A 744 13.02 -31.92 10.73
N ASN A 745 13.89 -32.91 10.55
CA ASN A 745 15.24 -32.88 11.10
C ASN A 745 16.05 -31.73 10.52
N ARG A 746 15.96 -31.46 9.21
CA ARG A 746 16.62 -30.30 8.58
C ARG A 746 16.14 -28.98 9.16
N LEU A 747 14.83 -28.79 9.30
CA LEU A 747 14.24 -27.59 9.89
C LEU A 747 14.66 -27.42 11.38
N THR A 748 14.60 -28.50 12.16
CA THR A 748 14.97 -28.49 13.59
C THR A 748 16.44 -28.15 13.79
N ASN A 749 17.34 -28.71 12.96
CA ASN A 749 18.76 -28.41 13.00
C ASN A 749 19.05 -26.94 12.65
N GLN A 750 18.35 -26.39 11.64
CA GLN A 750 18.49 -24.98 11.26
C GLN A 750 18.04 -24.05 12.38
N MET A 751 16.91 -24.34 13.03
CA MET A 751 16.43 -23.57 14.19
C MET A 751 17.43 -23.63 15.35
N HIS A 752 17.93 -24.82 15.66
CA HIS A 752 18.91 -24.99 16.73
C HIS A 752 20.22 -24.21 16.45
N SER A 753 20.74 -24.28 15.23
CA SER A 753 21.96 -23.56 14.82
C SER A 753 21.78 -22.04 14.89
N SER A 754 20.73 -21.52 14.25
CA SER A 754 20.47 -20.07 14.18
C SER A 754 20.20 -19.45 15.55
N LEU A 755 19.43 -20.11 16.42
CA LEU A 755 19.19 -19.63 17.79
C LEU A 755 20.46 -19.69 18.66
N THR A 756 21.30 -20.70 18.47
CA THR A 756 22.59 -20.81 19.18
C THR A 756 23.57 -19.73 18.75
N GLU A 757 23.66 -19.45 17.44
CA GLU A 757 24.48 -18.36 16.90
C GLU A 757 23.96 -16.99 17.33
N LEU A 758 22.64 -16.80 17.36
CA LEU A 758 22.03 -15.58 17.87
C LEU A 758 22.45 -15.32 19.32
N ARG A 759 22.38 -16.34 20.20
CA ARG A 759 22.82 -16.20 21.59
C ARG A 759 24.29 -15.79 21.70
N ARG A 760 25.17 -16.35 20.86
CA ARG A 760 26.59 -15.96 20.80
C ARG A 760 26.79 -14.54 20.27
N ALA A 761 25.95 -14.08 19.35
CA ALA A 761 26.00 -12.71 18.85
C ALA A 761 25.52 -11.71 19.91
N LEU A 762 24.45 -12.04 20.64
CA LEU A 762 23.92 -11.22 21.74
C LEU A 762 24.90 -11.13 22.91
N SER A 763 25.65 -12.20 23.21
CA SER A 763 26.73 -12.18 24.21
C SER A 763 28.02 -11.47 23.76
N GLY A 764 28.06 -10.97 22.50
CA GLY A 764 29.22 -10.28 21.93
C GLY A 764 30.36 -11.19 21.46
N GLU A 765 30.16 -12.51 21.42
CA GLU A 765 31.15 -13.49 20.95
C GLU A 765 31.19 -13.62 19.42
N ALA A 766 30.13 -13.21 18.73
CA ALA A 766 29.99 -13.27 17.28
C ALA A 766 29.43 -11.97 16.70
N SER A 767 29.80 -11.64 15.46
CA SER A 767 29.22 -10.51 14.74
C SER A 767 27.82 -10.84 14.22
N LEU A 768 26.90 -9.88 14.29
CA LEU A 768 25.57 -9.99 13.72
C LEU A 768 25.66 -10.02 12.18
N SER A 769 25.25 -11.14 11.56
CA SER A 769 25.12 -11.26 10.11
C SER A 769 23.74 -10.78 9.65
N GLY A 770 23.55 -10.50 8.35
CA GLY A 770 22.23 -10.12 7.83
C GLY A 770 21.14 -11.17 8.07
N ASP A 771 21.51 -12.46 8.08
CA ASP A 771 20.57 -13.55 8.40
C ASP A 771 20.19 -13.56 9.89
N LEU A 772 21.12 -13.22 10.79
CA LEU A 772 20.84 -13.09 12.22
C LEU A 772 20.04 -11.81 12.53
N GLU A 773 20.27 -10.72 11.79
CA GLU A 773 19.43 -9.51 11.84
C GLU A 773 17.98 -9.83 11.49
N ASP A 774 17.74 -10.63 10.45
CA ASP A 774 16.40 -11.13 10.09
C ASP A 774 15.77 -11.94 11.24
N VAL A 775 16.54 -12.87 11.84
CA VAL A 775 16.05 -13.67 12.98
C VAL A 775 15.68 -12.76 14.16
N VAL A 776 16.54 -11.81 14.55
CA VAL A 776 16.26 -10.84 15.63
C VAL A 776 14.98 -10.07 15.33
N GLN A 777 14.86 -9.53 14.11
CA GLN A 777 13.71 -8.73 13.70
C GLN A 777 12.42 -9.57 13.69
N CYS A 778 12.48 -10.80 13.22
CA CYS A 778 11.34 -11.71 13.18
C CYS A 778 10.91 -12.15 14.57
N LEU A 779 11.82 -12.56 15.44
CA LEU A 779 11.52 -12.94 16.82
C LEU A 779 10.88 -11.77 17.57
N ARG A 780 11.46 -10.56 17.44
CA ARG A 780 10.92 -9.33 18.03
C ARG A 780 9.49 -9.03 17.58
N ASN A 781 9.21 -9.23 16.30
CA ASN A 781 7.90 -8.95 15.72
C ASN A 781 6.92 -10.13 15.81
N GLY A 782 7.29 -11.24 16.48
CA GLY A 782 6.46 -12.45 16.55
C GLY A 782 6.21 -13.12 15.20
N ARG A 783 7.16 -13.02 14.25
CA ARG A 783 7.09 -13.61 12.91
C ARG A 783 8.10 -14.74 12.75
N LEU A 784 7.82 -15.65 11.81
CA LEU A 784 8.75 -16.71 11.45
C LEU A 784 9.93 -16.17 10.61
N PRO A 785 11.20 -16.37 11.03
CA PRO A 785 12.40 -16.01 10.25
C PRO A 785 12.42 -16.64 8.86
N ASN A 786 13.04 -15.95 7.90
CA ASN A 786 13.04 -16.39 6.49
C ASN A 786 13.79 -17.71 6.29
N SER A 787 14.91 -17.91 6.99
CA SER A 787 15.68 -19.15 6.93
C SER A 787 14.89 -20.38 7.40
N TRP A 788 13.98 -20.21 8.36
CA TRP A 788 13.10 -21.29 8.83
C TRP A 788 11.94 -21.48 7.88
N ARG A 789 11.37 -20.37 7.38
CA ARG A 789 10.26 -20.38 6.42
C ARG A 789 10.58 -21.18 5.16
N LEU A 790 11.81 -21.06 4.64
CA LEU A 790 12.28 -21.82 3.47
C LEU A 790 12.31 -23.34 3.67
N LEU A 791 12.43 -23.80 4.92
CA LEU A 791 12.48 -25.23 5.26
C LEU A 791 11.14 -25.74 5.83
N SER A 792 10.21 -24.85 6.14
CA SER A 792 8.87 -25.18 6.64
C SER A 792 7.84 -25.19 5.51
N PRO A 793 6.71 -25.89 5.66
CA PRO A 793 5.57 -25.74 4.77
C PRO A 793 5.04 -24.31 4.77
N PRO A 794 4.44 -23.84 3.65
CA PRO A 794 3.84 -22.51 3.59
C PRO A 794 2.89 -22.23 4.77
N THR A 795 3.03 -21.07 5.40
CA THR A 795 2.28 -20.69 6.60
C THR A 795 2.20 -19.18 6.77
N ARG A 796 1.06 -18.68 7.27
CA ARG A 796 0.91 -17.28 7.69
C ARG A 796 0.81 -17.09 9.20
N LYS A 797 0.89 -18.18 9.97
CA LYS A 797 0.76 -18.17 11.43
C LYS A 797 1.84 -17.28 12.07
N SER A 798 1.47 -16.62 13.17
CA SER A 798 2.44 -15.97 14.06
C SER A 798 3.45 -16.98 14.61
N LEU A 799 4.60 -16.53 15.07
CA LEU A 799 5.65 -17.40 15.62
C LEU A 799 5.11 -18.35 16.69
N ALA A 800 4.27 -17.85 17.62
CA ALA A 800 3.69 -18.65 18.69
C ALA A 800 2.70 -19.72 18.17
N ASN A 801 1.80 -19.34 17.27
CA ASN A 801 0.82 -20.27 16.68
C ASN A 801 1.51 -21.31 15.79
N TRP A 802 2.52 -20.87 15.02
CA TRP A 802 3.34 -21.75 14.19
C TRP A 802 4.11 -22.75 15.04
N PHE A 803 4.72 -22.33 16.14
CA PHE A 803 5.48 -23.23 17.02
C PHE A 803 4.57 -24.27 17.69
N THR A 804 3.35 -23.88 18.08
CA THR A 804 2.33 -24.82 18.58
C THR A 804 1.95 -25.86 17.52
N HIS A 805 1.72 -25.40 16.29
CA HIS A 805 1.43 -26.28 15.15
C HIS A 805 2.60 -27.22 14.82
N PHE A 806 3.83 -26.71 14.87
CA PHE A 806 5.06 -27.49 14.70
C PHE A 806 5.18 -28.60 15.76
N ARG A 807 4.88 -28.31 17.03
CA ARG A 807 4.85 -29.31 18.10
C ARG A 807 3.82 -30.41 17.87
N GLN A 808 2.59 -30.05 17.50
CA GLN A 808 1.55 -31.03 17.17
C GLN A 808 1.99 -31.94 16.00
N ARG A 809 2.66 -31.37 15.00
CA ARG A 809 3.22 -32.12 13.87
C ARG A 809 4.26 -33.15 14.33
N ILE A 810 5.16 -32.76 15.22
CA ILE A 810 6.14 -33.68 15.82
C ILE A 810 5.44 -34.81 16.56
N ASP A 811 4.38 -34.51 17.31
CA ASP A 811 3.62 -35.51 18.05
C ASP A 811 2.90 -36.49 17.11
N GLN A 812 2.38 -36.03 15.98
CA GLN A 812 1.87 -36.91 14.92
C GLN A 812 2.96 -37.88 14.41
N TYR A 813 4.17 -37.39 14.11
CA TYR A 813 5.24 -38.27 13.64
C TYR A 813 5.73 -39.25 14.72
N LYS A 814 5.80 -38.83 15.99
CA LYS A 814 6.11 -39.73 17.11
C LYS A 814 5.06 -40.84 17.26
N LEU A 815 3.78 -40.50 17.14
CA LEU A 815 2.71 -41.50 17.17
C LEU A 815 2.82 -42.45 15.97
N TRP A 816 3.09 -41.93 14.78
CA TRP A 816 3.21 -42.73 13.56
C TRP A 816 4.42 -43.69 13.61
N THR A 817 5.56 -43.24 14.14
CA THR A 817 6.76 -44.08 14.29
C THR A 817 6.58 -45.21 15.31
N THR A 818 5.80 -44.99 16.38
CA THR A 818 5.61 -45.96 17.47
C THR A 818 4.40 -46.89 17.28
N SER A 819 3.28 -46.35 16.82
CA SER A 819 1.98 -47.04 16.74
C SER A 819 1.54 -47.37 15.31
N GLY A 820 2.30 -46.95 14.30
CA GLY A 820 1.96 -47.11 12.88
C GLY A 820 1.02 -46.02 12.36
N GLU A 821 0.56 -46.17 11.12
CA GLU A 821 -0.23 -45.13 10.42
C GLU A 821 -1.51 -44.73 11.19
N PRO A 822 -1.75 -43.43 11.43
CA PRO A 822 -2.98 -42.94 12.06
C PRO A 822 -4.26 -43.40 11.35
N VAL A 823 -5.34 -43.64 12.08
CA VAL A 823 -6.66 -43.97 11.50
C VAL A 823 -7.23 -42.78 10.74
N VAL A 824 -7.13 -41.58 11.33
CA VAL A 824 -7.47 -40.31 10.72
C VAL A 824 -6.19 -39.49 10.61
N MET A 825 -5.75 -39.22 9.39
CA MET A 825 -4.51 -38.49 9.14
C MET A 825 -4.76 -36.97 9.24
N TRP A 826 -3.96 -36.27 10.05
CA TRP A 826 -3.96 -34.82 10.04
C TRP A 826 -3.09 -34.31 8.90
N LEU A 827 -3.74 -33.94 7.79
CA LEU A 827 -3.06 -33.69 6.52
C LEU A 827 -2.17 -32.44 6.57
N SER A 828 -2.62 -31.38 7.26
CA SER A 828 -1.82 -30.16 7.48
C SER A 828 -0.65 -30.34 8.45
N GLY A 829 -0.68 -31.42 9.23
CA GLY A 829 0.44 -31.89 10.01
C GLY A 829 1.63 -32.35 9.17
N LEU A 830 1.47 -32.64 7.87
CA LEU A 830 2.58 -33.10 7.02
C LEU A 830 3.37 -31.93 6.41
N HIS A 831 4.63 -32.19 6.03
CA HIS A 831 5.45 -31.27 5.25
C HIS A 831 5.03 -31.27 3.78
N VAL A 832 4.80 -32.45 3.21
CA VAL A 832 4.43 -32.63 1.80
C VAL A 832 3.18 -33.52 1.71
N PRO A 833 1.98 -32.95 1.92
CA PRO A 833 0.73 -33.71 1.95
C PRO A 833 0.42 -34.47 0.64
N GLU A 834 0.88 -33.97 -0.52
CA GLU A 834 0.69 -34.64 -1.82
C GLU A 834 1.37 -36.01 -1.88
N SER A 835 2.53 -36.14 -1.22
CA SER A 835 3.29 -37.39 -1.15
C SER A 835 2.51 -38.47 -0.42
N TYR A 836 1.80 -38.09 0.66
CA TYR A 836 0.95 -39.01 1.40
C TYR A 836 -0.26 -39.47 0.57
N LEU A 837 -0.98 -38.55 -0.08
CA LEU A 837 -2.12 -38.91 -0.94
C LEU A 837 -1.69 -39.83 -2.09
N SER A 838 -0.55 -39.56 -2.71
CA SER A 838 0.04 -40.41 -3.75
C SER A 838 0.39 -41.81 -3.20
N ALA A 839 0.94 -41.89 -1.99
CA ALA A 839 1.24 -43.15 -1.33
C ALA A 839 -0.02 -43.95 -1.00
N VAL A 840 -1.11 -43.30 -0.58
CA VAL A 840 -2.42 -43.94 -0.34
C VAL A 840 -2.97 -44.51 -1.65
N VAL A 841 -2.95 -43.74 -2.75
CA VAL A 841 -3.37 -44.23 -4.08
C VAL A 841 -2.54 -45.45 -4.49
N GLN A 842 -1.22 -45.38 -4.36
CA GLN A 842 -0.33 -46.52 -4.68
C GLN A 842 -0.62 -47.74 -3.81
N ALA A 843 -0.85 -47.56 -2.50
CA ALA A 843 -1.15 -48.64 -1.58
C ALA A 843 -2.49 -49.33 -1.93
N THR A 844 -3.52 -48.55 -2.24
CA THR A 844 -4.84 -49.08 -2.61
C THR A 844 -4.81 -49.75 -3.98
N CYS A 845 -4.14 -49.18 -4.98
CA CYS A 845 -3.95 -49.80 -6.30
C CYS A 845 -3.21 -51.15 -6.19
N ARG A 846 -2.15 -51.24 -5.37
CA ARG A 846 -1.42 -52.50 -5.12
C ARG A 846 -2.30 -53.55 -4.44
N ARG A 847 -3.15 -53.14 -3.48
CA ARG A 847 -4.07 -54.05 -2.78
C ARG A 847 -5.16 -54.59 -3.71
N ASN A 848 -5.71 -53.76 -4.59
CA ASN A 848 -6.84 -54.10 -5.46
C ASN A 848 -6.43 -54.59 -6.86
N GLY A 849 -5.13 -54.55 -7.20
CA GLY A 849 -4.63 -54.93 -8.52
C GLY A 849 -5.00 -53.94 -9.64
N TRP A 850 -5.20 -52.66 -9.32
CA TRP A 850 -5.61 -51.64 -10.29
C TRP A 850 -4.42 -50.92 -10.94
N PRO A 851 -4.49 -50.57 -12.23
CA PRO A 851 -3.52 -49.68 -12.88
C PRO A 851 -3.54 -48.27 -12.29
N LEU A 852 -2.36 -47.70 -12.01
CA LEU A 852 -2.22 -46.37 -11.39
C LEU A 852 -2.77 -45.26 -12.30
N ASP A 853 -2.55 -45.37 -13.62
CA ASP A 853 -2.98 -44.42 -14.66
C ASP A 853 -4.51 -44.31 -14.80
N LYS A 854 -5.25 -45.35 -14.41
CA LYS A 854 -6.71 -45.42 -14.49
C LYS A 854 -7.40 -45.22 -13.14
N SER A 855 -6.64 -44.90 -12.10
CA SER A 855 -7.17 -44.57 -10.78
C SER A 855 -7.61 -43.10 -10.73
N ALA A 856 -8.61 -42.83 -9.90
CA ALA A 856 -9.07 -41.50 -9.56
C ALA A 856 -9.37 -41.42 -8.06
N ILE A 857 -9.14 -40.24 -7.51
CA ILE A 857 -9.59 -39.87 -6.18
C ILE A 857 -11.01 -39.33 -6.30
N PHE A 858 -11.86 -39.76 -5.38
CA PHE A 858 -13.20 -39.22 -5.15
C PHE A 858 -13.36 -38.97 -3.65
N THR A 859 -13.89 -37.83 -3.26
CA THR A 859 -14.04 -37.49 -1.84
C THR A 859 -15.49 -37.37 -1.41
N SER A 860 -15.72 -37.65 -0.12
CA SER A 860 -17.02 -37.46 0.52
C SER A 860 -16.79 -36.99 1.96
N VAL A 861 -17.47 -35.94 2.38
CA VAL A 861 -17.43 -35.49 3.78
C VAL A 861 -18.25 -36.43 4.65
N THR A 862 -17.70 -36.83 5.80
CA THR A 862 -18.40 -37.72 6.74
C THR A 862 -19.20 -36.94 7.77
N GLN A 863 -19.99 -37.63 8.59
CA GLN A 863 -20.69 -37.02 9.73
C GLN A 863 -19.82 -36.90 10.99
N PHE A 864 -18.59 -37.44 10.95
CA PHE A 864 -17.68 -37.41 12.10
C PHE A 864 -17.03 -36.03 12.22
N THR A 865 -17.34 -35.32 13.30
CA THR A 865 -16.71 -34.04 13.64
C THR A 865 -15.49 -34.21 14.54
N ASP A 866 -15.49 -35.21 15.43
CA ASP A 866 -14.35 -35.56 16.28
C ASP A 866 -13.60 -36.80 15.73
N PRO A 867 -12.32 -36.66 15.33
CA PRO A 867 -11.48 -37.76 14.88
C PRO A 867 -11.37 -38.93 15.86
N SER A 868 -11.49 -38.68 17.17
CA SER A 868 -11.35 -39.71 18.21
C SER A 868 -12.46 -40.75 18.18
N THR A 869 -13.61 -40.41 17.59
CA THR A 869 -14.79 -41.28 17.48
C THR A 869 -14.71 -42.30 16.34
N VAL A 870 -13.66 -42.22 15.52
CA VAL A 870 -13.46 -43.09 14.36
C VAL A 870 -12.59 -44.29 14.74
N GLU A 871 -13.23 -45.45 14.88
CA GLU A 871 -12.51 -46.70 15.22
C GLU A 871 -12.02 -47.47 13.99
N ASP A 872 -12.76 -47.39 12.87
CA ASP A 872 -12.48 -48.17 11.66
C ASP A 872 -11.65 -47.42 10.62
N ARG A 873 -10.64 -48.10 10.06
CA ARG A 873 -9.88 -47.59 8.92
C ARG A 873 -10.66 -47.72 7.62
N ASN A 874 -10.66 -46.66 6.80
CA ASN A 874 -11.21 -46.72 5.45
C ASN A 874 -10.36 -47.64 4.56
N GLN A 875 -10.89 -48.82 4.20
CA GLN A 875 -10.15 -49.80 3.40
C GLN A 875 -9.97 -49.39 1.93
N ALA A 876 -10.79 -48.46 1.43
CA ALA A 876 -10.79 -47.97 0.06
C ALA A 876 -9.96 -46.68 -0.14
N GLY A 877 -9.31 -46.18 0.91
CA GLY A 877 -8.48 -44.96 0.85
C GLY A 877 -8.02 -44.50 2.23
N CYS A 878 -8.32 -43.26 2.61
CA CYS A 878 -7.94 -42.70 3.91
C CYS A 878 -9.00 -41.71 4.45
N LEU A 879 -8.89 -41.39 5.75
CA LEU A 879 -9.70 -40.37 6.41
C LEU A 879 -8.79 -39.21 6.80
N LEU A 880 -9.24 -37.98 6.53
CA LEU A 880 -8.47 -36.76 6.71
C LEU A 880 -9.15 -35.84 7.71
N GLN A 881 -8.35 -35.19 8.56
CA GLN A 881 -8.77 -34.13 9.46
C GLN A 881 -7.92 -32.87 9.26
N GLY A 882 -8.35 -31.77 9.90
CA GLY A 882 -7.66 -30.48 9.85
C GLY A 882 -7.79 -29.78 8.50
N LEU A 883 -8.96 -29.94 7.87
CA LEU A 883 -9.35 -29.19 6.68
C LEU A 883 -10.32 -28.10 7.11
N PHE A 884 -10.22 -26.95 6.47
CA PHE A 884 -11.11 -25.83 6.69
C PHE A 884 -11.77 -25.46 5.36
N ILE A 885 -13.02 -25.00 5.40
CA ILE A 885 -13.76 -24.51 4.23
C ILE A 885 -13.79 -22.98 4.25
N GLU A 886 -13.48 -22.38 3.10
CA GLU A 886 -13.53 -20.94 2.86
C GLU A 886 -14.53 -20.65 1.72
N GLY A 887 -15.31 -19.58 1.83
CA GLY A 887 -16.33 -19.17 0.85
C GLY A 887 -17.66 -19.92 0.93
N ALA A 888 -17.78 -20.91 1.82
CA ALA A 888 -19.02 -21.62 2.15
C ALA A 888 -18.95 -22.17 3.58
N ALA A 889 -20.04 -22.77 4.02
CA ALA A 889 -20.10 -23.58 5.24
C ALA A 889 -20.60 -24.99 4.89
N TRP A 890 -20.41 -25.94 5.83
CA TRP A 890 -20.87 -27.31 5.65
C TRP A 890 -22.10 -27.61 6.51
N ASP A 891 -23.15 -28.19 5.91
CA ASP A 891 -24.28 -28.74 6.65
C ASP A 891 -24.01 -30.21 6.98
N CYS A 892 -23.79 -30.52 8.26
CA CYS A 892 -23.56 -31.89 8.72
C CYS A 892 -24.80 -32.78 8.63
N HIS A 893 -26.01 -32.19 8.69
CA HIS A 893 -27.27 -32.93 8.62
C HIS A 893 -27.62 -33.25 7.17
N ALA A 894 -27.57 -32.25 6.29
CA ALA A 894 -27.88 -32.41 4.87
C ALA A 894 -26.70 -32.98 4.06
N SER A 895 -25.49 -33.01 4.64
CA SER A 895 -24.24 -33.45 3.98
C SER A 895 -23.97 -32.69 2.68
N CYS A 896 -24.17 -31.38 2.67
CA CYS A 896 -23.96 -30.52 1.51
C CYS A 896 -23.47 -29.11 1.89
N LEU A 897 -23.03 -28.35 0.88
CA LEU A 897 -22.67 -26.94 1.04
C LEU A 897 -23.88 -26.09 1.44
N LYS A 898 -23.68 -25.22 2.43
CA LYS A 898 -24.63 -24.19 2.86
C LYS A 898 -23.96 -22.81 2.86
N LEU A 899 -24.79 -21.77 2.90
CA LEU A 899 -24.30 -20.39 2.95
C LEU A 899 -23.44 -20.17 4.20
N GLN A 900 -22.36 -19.42 4.01
CA GLN A 900 -21.44 -19.13 5.08
C GLN A 900 -22.10 -18.23 6.13
N PRO A 901 -21.96 -18.51 7.43
CA PRO A 901 -22.47 -17.62 8.46
C PRO A 901 -21.77 -16.25 8.39
N PRO A 902 -22.48 -15.15 8.68
CA PRO A 902 -21.90 -13.82 8.64
C PRO A 902 -20.72 -13.71 9.61
N ARG A 903 -19.64 -13.06 9.17
CA ARG A 903 -18.39 -12.81 9.90
C ARG A 903 -17.53 -14.03 10.24
N GLN A 904 -17.84 -15.20 9.70
CA GLN A 904 -17.00 -16.38 9.83
C GLN A 904 -16.51 -16.79 8.44
N LEU A 905 -15.26 -16.42 8.12
CA LEU A 905 -14.65 -16.64 6.80
C LEU A 905 -14.18 -18.07 6.57
N ILE A 906 -13.82 -18.75 7.66
CA ILE A 906 -13.26 -20.09 7.65
C ILE A 906 -14.00 -20.92 8.69
N GLU A 907 -14.41 -22.13 8.32
CA GLU A 907 -15.03 -23.10 9.22
C GLU A 907 -14.30 -24.45 9.14
N CYS A 908 -14.18 -25.16 10.25
CA CYS A 908 -13.61 -26.50 10.25
C CYS A 908 -14.51 -27.45 9.45
N LEU A 909 -13.95 -28.12 8.46
CA LEU A 909 -14.65 -29.19 7.75
C LEU A 909 -14.65 -30.46 8.62
N PRO A 910 -15.78 -31.20 8.69
CA PRO A 910 -15.78 -32.54 9.28
C PRO A 910 -14.79 -33.48 8.58
N VAL A 911 -14.55 -34.65 9.18
CA VAL A 911 -13.59 -35.62 8.65
C VAL A 911 -13.91 -35.94 7.18
N LEU A 912 -12.94 -35.69 6.30
CA LEU A 912 -13.07 -35.93 4.86
C LEU A 912 -12.63 -37.36 4.55
N SER A 913 -13.50 -38.13 3.90
CA SER A 913 -13.15 -39.46 3.42
C SER A 913 -12.66 -39.39 1.98
N VAL A 914 -11.45 -39.90 1.76
CA VAL A 914 -10.83 -40.04 0.44
C VAL A 914 -11.00 -41.47 -0.03
N HIS A 915 -11.64 -41.66 -1.17
CA HIS A 915 -11.85 -42.96 -1.80
C HIS A 915 -11.04 -43.04 -3.10
N VAL A 916 -10.32 -44.14 -3.28
CA VAL A 916 -9.60 -44.44 -4.51
C VAL A 916 -10.43 -45.43 -5.32
N THR A 917 -10.72 -45.12 -6.57
CA THR A 917 -11.52 -45.98 -7.47
C THR A 917 -11.02 -45.88 -8.92
N GLU A 918 -11.49 -46.74 -9.81
CA GLU A 918 -11.26 -46.61 -11.25
C GLU A 918 -12.03 -45.41 -11.81
N GLN A 919 -11.38 -44.60 -12.67
CA GLN A 919 -11.96 -43.39 -13.30
C GLN A 919 -13.35 -43.62 -13.91
N ARG A 920 -13.58 -44.78 -14.53
CA ARG A 920 -14.86 -45.13 -15.20
C ARG A 920 -16.02 -45.33 -14.22
N ARG A 921 -15.74 -45.59 -12.94
CA ARG A 921 -16.76 -45.85 -11.90
C ARG A 921 -17.14 -44.60 -11.13
N VAL A 922 -16.42 -43.50 -11.30
CA VAL A 922 -16.70 -42.23 -10.62
C VAL A 922 -17.97 -41.62 -11.22
N LYS A 923 -19.06 -41.60 -10.44
CA LYS A 923 -20.28 -40.86 -10.79
C LYS A 923 -20.27 -39.55 -10.02
N ARG A 924 -20.03 -38.45 -10.72
CA ARG A 924 -20.10 -37.08 -10.16
C ARG A 924 -21.48 -36.51 -10.46
N CYS A 925 -22.40 -36.63 -9.52
CA CYS A 925 -23.73 -36.02 -9.60
C CYS A 925 -23.85 -35.04 -8.43
N SER A 926 -24.21 -33.79 -8.72
CA SER A 926 -24.39 -32.73 -7.71
C SER A 926 -23.17 -32.51 -6.81
N THR A 927 -21.96 -32.60 -7.36
CA THR A 927 -20.71 -32.33 -6.63
C THR A 927 -19.91 -31.20 -7.27
N LEU A 928 -19.40 -30.30 -6.44
CA LEU A 928 -18.45 -29.26 -6.80
C LEU A 928 -17.03 -29.81 -6.66
N ARG A 929 -16.23 -29.73 -7.72
CA ARG A 929 -14.78 -29.96 -7.60
C ARG A 929 -14.13 -28.72 -7.00
N THR A 930 -13.59 -28.86 -5.81
CA THR A 930 -13.12 -27.77 -4.96
C THR A 930 -11.60 -27.90 -4.78
N PRO A 931 -10.81 -26.85 -5.06
CA PRO A 931 -9.37 -26.90 -4.85
C PRO A 931 -9.05 -26.94 -3.35
N VAL A 932 -8.04 -27.73 -2.98
CA VAL A 932 -7.48 -27.76 -1.63
C VAL A 932 -6.11 -27.08 -1.63
N TYR A 933 -5.98 -26.00 -0.86
CA TYR A 933 -4.77 -25.19 -0.75
C TYR A 933 -4.09 -25.36 0.61
N VAL A 934 -2.79 -25.07 0.68
CA VAL A 934 -2.05 -25.11 1.96
C VAL A 934 -2.42 -23.95 2.88
N THR A 935 -2.61 -22.75 2.31
CA THR A 935 -2.90 -21.50 3.02
C THR A 935 -3.89 -20.65 2.23
N THR A 936 -4.41 -19.60 2.85
CA THR A 936 -5.29 -18.58 2.24
C THR A 936 -4.61 -17.82 1.08
N GLU A 937 -3.30 -17.96 0.87
CA GLU A 937 -2.62 -17.35 -0.28
C GLU A 937 -2.94 -18.05 -1.61
N ARG A 938 -3.49 -19.27 -1.55
CA ARG A 938 -3.95 -20.16 -2.65
C ARG A 938 -2.89 -20.54 -3.69
N SER A 939 -2.00 -19.64 -4.09
CA SER A 939 -0.94 -19.90 -5.07
C SER A 939 0.16 -18.83 -5.03
N THR A 940 1.39 -19.26 -5.36
CA THR A 940 2.50 -18.39 -5.77
C THR A 940 2.63 -18.40 -7.30
N PRO A 941 3.14 -17.33 -7.95
CA PRO A 941 3.15 -17.22 -9.42
C PRO A 941 3.77 -18.40 -10.20
N ASN A 942 4.60 -19.21 -9.54
CA ASN A 942 5.36 -20.31 -10.14
C ASN A 942 4.84 -21.71 -9.76
N SER A 943 3.79 -21.83 -8.95
CA SER A 943 3.19 -23.12 -8.59
C SER A 943 1.69 -22.99 -8.37
N SER A 944 0.91 -23.99 -8.80
CA SER A 944 -0.56 -23.96 -8.65
C SER A 944 -0.99 -23.84 -7.19
N GLY A 945 -0.14 -24.20 -6.21
CA GLY A 945 -0.45 -24.16 -4.77
C GLY A 945 -1.54 -25.16 -4.33
N VAL A 946 -2.13 -25.88 -5.29
CA VAL A 946 -3.18 -26.88 -5.10
C VAL A 946 -2.54 -28.21 -4.72
N VAL A 947 -2.97 -28.74 -3.58
CA VAL A 947 -2.55 -30.05 -3.07
C VAL A 947 -3.32 -31.17 -3.80
N PHE A 948 -4.65 -31.04 -3.88
CA PHE A 948 -5.53 -31.92 -4.65
C PHE A 948 -6.91 -31.28 -4.88
N GLU A 949 -7.77 -31.95 -5.67
CA GLU A 949 -9.17 -31.57 -5.86
C GLU A 949 -10.08 -32.44 -4.99
N ALA A 950 -10.91 -31.81 -4.15
CA ALA A 950 -11.93 -32.48 -3.36
C ALA A 950 -13.32 -32.30 -4.02
N ASP A 951 -14.07 -33.38 -4.17
CA ASP A 951 -15.49 -33.36 -4.51
C ASP A 951 -16.31 -33.04 -3.25
N LEU A 952 -17.06 -31.93 -3.26
CA LEU A 952 -18.01 -31.52 -2.21
C LEU A 952 -19.44 -31.58 -2.74
N ALA A 953 -20.38 -32.12 -1.96
CA ALA A 953 -21.77 -32.20 -2.38
C ALA A 953 -22.45 -30.82 -2.36
N VAL A 954 -23.21 -30.53 -3.42
CA VAL A 954 -23.98 -29.30 -3.61
C VAL A 954 -25.45 -29.63 -3.37
N GLY A 955 -26.12 -28.87 -2.50
CA GLY A 955 -27.55 -29.03 -2.26
C GLY A 955 -28.40 -28.45 -3.40
N ASP A 956 -29.70 -28.77 -3.41
CA ASP A 956 -30.62 -28.33 -4.47
C ASP A 956 -30.99 -26.83 -4.39
N GLU A 957 -30.63 -26.14 -3.31
CA GLU A 957 -30.99 -24.73 -3.08
C GLU A 957 -30.25 -23.74 -4.01
N ARG A 958 -29.02 -24.08 -4.43
CA ARG A 958 -28.16 -23.18 -5.21
C ARG A 958 -27.41 -23.96 -6.28
N ASP A 959 -27.33 -23.39 -7.48
CA ASP A 959 -26.55 -23.96 -8.57
C ASP A 959 -25.04 -23.93 -8.26
N ALA A 960 -24.28 -24.80 -8.95
CA ALA A 960 -22.82 -24.82 -8.86
C ALA A 960 -22.18 -23.46 -9.22
N SER A 961 -22.80 -22.66 -10.10
CA SER A 961 -22.30 -21.33 -10.46
C SER A 961 -22.15 -20.40 -9.26
N HIS A 962 -23.10 -20.43 -8.31
CA HIS A 962 -23.05 -19.66 -7.08
C HIS A 962 -21.77 -19.96 -6.29
N TRP A 963 -21.50 -21.22 -5.99
CA TRP A 963 -20.32 -21.64 -5.22
C TRP A 963 -18.99 -21.37 -5.93
N ILE A 964 -18.99 -21.40 -7.26
CA ILE A 964 -17.81 -21.02 -8.06
C ILE A 964 -17.52 -19.52 -7.89
N LEU A 965 -18.53 -18.66 -8.02
CA LEU A 965 -18.36 -17.21 -7.90
C LEU A 965 -18.02 -16.79 -6.46
N GLN A 966 -18.50 -17.52 -5.46
CA GLN A 966 -18.12 -17.34 -4.05
C GLN A 966 -16.66 -17.72 -3.78
N GLY A 967 -16.01 -18.42 -4.71
CA GLY A 967 -14.60 -18.80 -4.60
C GLY A 967 -14.38 -19.90 -3.56
N VAL A 968 -15.32 -20.85 -3.45
CA VAL A 968 -15.25 -21.95 -2.47
C VAL A 968 -13.97 -22.75 -2.66
N CYS A 969 -13.20 -22.90 -1.57
CA CYS A 969 -12.01 -23.74 -1.51
C CYS A 969 -11.89 -24.44 -0.16
N LEU A 970 -11.00 -25.42 -0.09
CA LEU A 970 -10.55 -25.99 1.19
C LEU A 970 -9.14 -25.53 1.50
N LEU A 971 -8.86 -25.34 2.78
CA LEU A 971 -7.57 -24.92 3.31
C LEU A 971 -7.05 -25.99 4.28
N LEU A 972 -5.74 -26.22 4.26
CA LEU A 972 -5.07 -27.09 5.23
C LEU A 972 -4.79 -26.36 6.56
N ASN A 973 -4.63 -25.04 6.53
CA ASN A 973 -4.31 -24.26 7.72
C ASN A 973 -5.34 -23.13 7.93
N ASP A 974 -5.71 -22.91 9.18
CA ASP A 974 -6.34 -21.69 9.68
C ASP A 974 -5.25 -20.63 9.91
N ASP A 975 -5.01 -19.78 8.91
CA ASP A 975 -3.90 -18.82 8.93
C ASP A 975 -3.88 -17.85 10.13
#